data_AF-A0AAU1U8A3-F1
#
_entry.id   AF-A0AAU1U8A3-F1
#
_cell.length_a   1.000
_cell.length_b   1.000
_cell.length_c   1.000
_cell.angle_alpha   90.00
_cell.angle_beta   90.00
_cell.angle_gamma   90.00
#
_symmetry.space_group_name_H-M   'P 1'
#
loop_
_entity.id
_entity.type
_entity.pdbx_description
1 polymer ?
#
loop_
_entity_poly.entity_id
_entity_poly.type
_entity_poly.pdbx_seq_one_letter_code
_entity_poly.pdbx_strand_id
1 'polypeptide(L)'
;MEITRRRLLSALSAAGLLTVIPTGRANAADAAADSARLLANTVGVFAGTEASNSRTETAAKRAAIGKAARANLKSMDAAGPGELFAGLVLGTDEGRLNTAYKQLYEIALATRAPGAAPDLYGDEAVQRRVVDGLAWLHERYYGDQSKGYYGNWFYWEIGLSQFISKTLVLLADEVKAYRPDLLRTYVASMDAYLRNGTDGDVNLDSRFHTGANLADITTNRILQGALLIGDGGGAPDGEARIRKALTDQLTVFATIDPYALDHGVTDGYYADGSFIQHASVAYTGSYGKGLLTRVVQTLKILDGTGFAHGGELVPTVVGWVRNGFAPLIFEGWMMEIVKGRAVSRPDTGYTDVAIVVEAVVDLASLAEDTTGADATALKSYVKHIRATSRAALDPSSFVSPVSITRYADITGDASVPAEDLNPASRTVAFNAMDRTVHRRPGYAFALARSSSRISKYEYMSGENLMPWFQGDGAYYLYLSGQDQTQAYGVDYFTTVSPYALAGVTAPVEERRTVPELYGKPYYDNPGHPLNFTSSSESQNTYVYFPCGTGPHSGGAVLGAYGAAAMVQSDDVPYRDKQKGILPGDFVVYGNATSTKSWFLFDDEIVVLAADVGDAAGRAVTTTVDSRTAAPDDLTTVTGALRDGRPWSGPGTGDLHWLRYANTTRGTSLGYVFLDTPRVRVALDEVTRSRRVVRTANPDTAVTRTVLGVTVDRAAGAGPACLAYALVPNAAEAALRSYTRHDGPLTVHANTPRLQAVTHEGLGLTAANTFTPGRHETAGLRVEGPASVLVRRGRRHGDPVTVAVADPTTQRDTVTVLLHGRPLSEVTADPQVRVTRVHGGTRLDVDTRHTYGRSLTVTLR
;
A
#
# COMPACT_ATOMS: atom_id res chain seq x y z
N MET A 1 17.50 19.40 5.81
CA MET A 1 16.09 19.81 5.99
C MET A 1 15.80 19.65 7.47
N GLU A 2 15.76 20.73 8.23
CA GLU A 2 15.53 20.68 9.68
C GLU A 2 14.19 19.99 9.96
N ILE A 3 14.24 18.86 10.66
CA ILE A 3 13.07 18.29 11.29
C ILE A 3 12.96 18.97 12.65
N THR A 4 12.25 20.08 12.69
CA THR A 4 11.92 20.77 13.94
C THR A 4 11.03 19.89 14.83
N ARG A 5 10.97 20.20 16.14
CA ARG A 5 10.06 19.59 17.13
C ARG A 5 8.62 19.36 16.62
N ARG A 6 8.17 20.08 15.59
CA ARG A 6 6.89 19.89 14.89
C ARG A 6 6.67 18.52 14.24
N ARG A 7 7.68 17.76 13.78
CA ARG A 7 7.44 16.38 13.28
C ARG A 7 7.39 15.33 14.39
N LEU A 8 7.98 15.61 15.55
CA LEU A 8 7.72 14.82 16.75
C LEU A 8 6.29 15.08 17.27
N LEU A 9 5.73 16.26 17.00
CA LEU A 9 4.32 16.59 17.24
C LEU A 9 3.33 16.04 16.19
N SER A 10 3.81 15.48 15.06
CA SER A 10 2.92 14.81 14.08
C SER A 10 2.73 13.31 14.37
N ALA A 11 3.47 12.76 15.33
CA ALA A 11 3.20 11.43 15.87
C ALA A 11 2.15 11.59 16.98
N LEU A 12 0.91 11.20 16.69
CA LEU A 12 -0.14 11.22 17.69
C LEU A 12 0.07 10.02 18.62
N SER A 13 0.31 10.29 19.91
CA SER A 13 0.46 9.26 20.94
C SER A 13 -0.90 8.83 21.47
N ALA A 14 -0.97 7.64 22.08
CA ALA A 14 -2.16 7.16 22.78
C ALA A 14 -2.68 8.18 23.81
N ALA A 15 -1.79 8.86 24.52
CA ALA A 15 -2.17 9.88 25.50
C ALA A 15 -2.79 11.14 24.85
N GLY A 16 -2.33 11.51 23.65
CA GLY A 16 -2.91 12.63 22.89
C GLY A 16 -4.30 12.33 22.34
N LEU A 17 -4.68 11.06 22.16
CA LEU A 17 -6.01 10.67 21.71
C LEU A 17 -7.10 10.86 22.79
N LEU A 18 -6.72 10.88 24.07
CA LEU A 18 -7.66 11.01 25.19
C LEU A 18 -8.37 12.37 25.23
N THR A 19 -7.85 13.40 24.55
CA THR A 19 -8.48 14.74 24.47
C THR A 19 -9.57 14.82 23.41
N VAL A 20 -9.61 13.86 22.48
CA VAL A 20 -10.53 13.89 21.33
C VAL A 20 -11.97 13.59 21.76
N ILE A 21 -12.17 12.76 22.78
CA ILE A 21 -13.51 12.42 23.28
C ILE A 21 -13.80 13.27 24.52
N PRO A 22 -14.89 14.07 24.53
CA PRO A 22 -15.26 14.88 25.69
C PRO A 22 -15.49 14.02 26.95
N THR A 23 -14.97 14.44 28.10
CA THR A 23 -15.04 13.65 29.35
C THR A 23 -16.41 13.69 30.05
N GLY A 24 -17.25 14.69 29.73
CA GLY A 24 -18.60 14.82 30.27
C GLY A 24 -19.63 13.99 29.48
N ARG A 25 -20.68 13.52 30.15
CA ARG A 25 -21.89 13.02 29.46
C ARG A 25 -22.74 14.21 29.02
N ALA A 26 -23.23 14.15 27.80
CA ALA A 26 -24.23 15.10 27.33
C ALA A 26 -25.52 14.90 28.14
N ASN A 27 -26.32 15.95 28.31
CA ASN A 27 -27.69 15.74 28.78
C ASN A 27 -28.50 15.03 27.68
N ALA A 28 -29.66 14.47 28.03
CA ALA A 28 -30.45 13.69 27.07
C ALA A 28 -30.90 14.48 25.82
N ALA A 29 -31.12 15.79 25.95
CA ALA A 29 -31.51 16.65 24.83
C ALA A 29 -30.34 16.92 23.88
N ASP A 30 -29.17 17.21 24.43
CA ASP A 30 -27.93 17.40 23.67
C ASP A 30 -27.53 16.11 22.95
N ALA A 31 -27.59 14.96 23.64
CA ALA A 31 -27.31 13.65 23.04
C ALA A 31 -28.28 13.31 21.89
N ALA A 32 -29.56 13.69 22.02
CA ALA A 32 -30.55 13.49 20.95
C ALA A 32 -30.27 14.42 19.76
N ALA A 33 -29.90 15.68 19.99
CA ALA A 33 -29.55 16.63 18.94
C ALA A 33 -28.26 16.21 18.20
N ASP A 34 -27.24 15.78 18.93
CA ASP A 34 -25.99 15.26 18.38
C ASP A 34 -26.19 13.98 17.58
N SER A 35 -27.03 13.06 18.09
CA SER A 35 -27.41 11.86 17.35
C SER A 35 -28.14 12.20 16.04
N ALA A 36 -29.12 13.11 16.09
CA ALA A 36 -29.84 13.55 14.90
C ALA A 36 -28.89 14.19 13.87
N ARG A 37 -27.92 14.98 14.32
CA ARG A 37 -26.86 15.55 13.45
C ARG A 37 -26.00 14.46 12.83
N LEU A 38 -25.53 13.49 13.62
CA LEU A 38 -24.71 12.37 13.17
C LEU A 38 -25.42 11.54 12.08
N LEU A 39 -26.71 11.22 12.30
CA LEU A 39 -27.53 10.51 11.32
C LEU A 39 -27.73 11.36 10.05
N ALA A 40 -28.03 12.67 10.19
CA ALA A 40 -28.18 13.57 9.06
C ALA A 40 -26.88 13.71 8.23
N ASN A 41 -25.72 13.82 8.89
CA ASN A 41 -24.41 13.84 8.23
C ASN A 41 -24.16 12.54 7.48
N THR A 42 -24.50 11.40 8.08
CA THR A 42 -24.39 10.08 7.45
C THR A 42 -25.26 9.98 6.20
N VAL A 43 -26.52 10.41 6.27
CA VAL A 43 -27.42 10.48 5.10
C VAL A 43 -26.82 11.42 4.04
N GLY A 44 -26.34 12.59 4.42
CA GLY A 44 -25.71 13.54 3.50
C GLY A 44 -24.48 12.97 2.79
N VAL A 45 -23.66 12.16 3.49
CA VAL A 45 -22.51 11.48 2.89
C VAL A 45 -22.97 10.54 1.77
N PHE A 46 -23.97 9.69 1.98
CA PHE A 46 -24.36 8.67 1.00
C PHE A 46 -25.40 9.14 -0.03
N ALA A 47 -26.45 9.81 0.43
CA ALA A 47 -27.61 10.23 -0.36
C ALA A 47 -27.43 11.62 -0.97
N GLY A 48 -26.47 12.41 -0.47
CA GLY A 48 -26.32 13.82 -0.78
C GLY A 48 -27.33 14.69 -0.03
N THR A 49 -27.24 16.00 -0.27
CA THR A 49 -28.20 17.00 0.22
C THR A 49 -28.96 17.59 -0.97
N GLU A 50 -30.05 18.33 -0.72
CA GLU A 50 -30.71 19.10 -1.78
C GLU A 50 -29.72 20.02 -2.51
N ALA A 51 -28.83 20.69 -1.76
CA ALA A 51 -27.80 21.55 -2.32
C ALA A 51 -26.83 20.76 -3.23
N SER A 52 -26.25 19.65 -2.76
CA SER A 52 -25.31 18.88 -3.59
C SER A 52 -25.98 18.25 -4.80
N ASN A 53 -27.24 17.81 -4.65
CA ASN A 53 -27.97 17.11 -5.69
C ASN A 53 -28.67 18.05 -6.68
N SER A 54 -28.74 19.35 -6.38
CA SER A 54 -29.14 20.38 -7.36
C SER A 54 -28.04 20.66 -8.40
N ARG A 55 -26.77 20.35 -8.08
CA ARG A 55 -25.62 20.56 -8.97
C ARG A 55 -25.64 19.59 -10.16
N THR A 56 -25.25 20.08 -11.33
CA THR A 56 -25.18 19.28 -12.56
C THR A 56 -24.14 18.17 -12.49
N GLU A 57 -23.08 18.39 -11.75
CA GLU A 57 -21.92 17.52 -11.59
C GLU A 57 -22.27 16.22 -10.87
N THR A 58 -23.34 16.21 -10.07
CA THR A 58 -23.83 15.01 -9.39
C THR A 58 -24.84 14.21 -10.23
N ALA A 59 -25.20 14.65 -11.44
CA ALA A 59 -26.26 14.03 -12.24
C ALA A 59 -25.97 12.56 -12.58
N ALA A 60 -24.73 12.22 -12.95
CA ALA A 60 -24.34 10.84 -13.24
C ALA A 60 -24.46 9.93 -12.00
N LYS A 61 -24.02 10.41 -10.82
CA LYS A 61 -24.15 9.70 -9.54
C LYS A 61 -25.62 9.48 -9.18
N ARG A 62 -26.45 10.51 -9.32
CA ARG A 62 -27.91 10.45 -9.08
C ARG A 62 -28.59 9.45 -10.01
N ALA A 63 -28.26 9.48 -11.30
CA ALA A 63 -28.78 8.53 -12.27
C ALA A 63 -28.34 7.09 -11.96
N ALA A 64 -27.11 6.88 -11.50
CA ALA A 64 -26.61 5.57 -11.10
C ALA A 64 -27.38 5.02 -9.87
N ILE A 65 -27.64 5.86 -8.86
CA ILE A 65 -28.46 5.51 -7.69
C ILE A 65 -29.86 5.07 -8.13
N GLY A 66 -30.56 5.88 -8.92
CA GLY A 66 -31.91 5.55 -9.40
C GLY A 66 -31.93 4.30 -10.29
N LYS A 67 -30.93 4.11 -11.15
CA LYS A 67 -30.81 2.91 -12.00
C LYS A 67 -30.61 1.64 -11.17
N ALA A 68 -29.72 1.66 -10.17
CA ALA A 68 -29.48 0.52 -9.31
C ALA A 68 -30.74 0.13 -8.54
N ALA A 69 -31.43 1.09 -7.91
CA ALA A 69 -32.66 0.83 -7.17
C ALA A 69 -33.76 0.22 -8.04
N ARG A 70 -34.01 0.74 -9.26
CA ARG A 70 -35.01 0.16 -10.17
C ARG A 70 -34.63 -1.23 -10.65
N ALA A 71 -33.35 -1.50 -10.90
CA ALA A 71 -32.89 -2.84 -11.26
C ALA A 71 -33.11 -3.83 -10.10
N ASN A 72 -32.79 -3.42 -8.88
CA ASN A 72 -32.97 -4.25 -7.68
C ASN A 72 -34.45 -4.46 -7.34
N LEU A 73 -35.31 -3.44 -7.46
CA LEU A 73 -36.75 -3.57 -7.28
C LEU A 73 -37.36 -4.53 -8.30
N LYS A 74 -36.98 -4.40 -9.58
CA LYS A 74 -37.41 -5.35 -10.62
C LYS A 74 -36.96 -6.78 -10.30
N SER A 75 -35.75 -6.96 -9.79
CA SER A 75 -35.26 -8.26 -9.35
C SER A 75 -36.04 -8.81 -8.15
N MET A 76 -36.44 -7.94 -7.21
CA MET A 76 -37.29 -8.31 -6.07
C MET A 76 -38.71 -8.70 -6.53
N ASP A 77 -39.28 -7.97 -7.48
CA ASP A 77 -40.61 -8.27 -8.05
C ASP A 77 -40.64 -9.59 -8.82
N ALA A 78 -39.51 -9.96 -9.44
CA ALA A 78 -39.35 -11.19 -10.20
C ALA A 78 -38.88 -12.39 -9.35
N ALA A 79 -38.72 -12.22 -8.04
CA ALA A 79 -38.19 -13.27 -7.17
C ALA A 79 -39.13 -14.48 -7.09
N GLY A 80 -38.56 -15.69 -7.20
CA GLY A 80 -39.31 -16.93 -7.07
C GLY A 80 -39.63 -17.30 -5.61
N PRO A 81 -40.39 -18.39 -5.38
CA PRO A 81 -40.64 -18.90 -4.03
C PRO A 81 -39.33 -19.17 -3.27
N GLY A 82 -39.16 -18.54 -2.10
CA GLY A 82 -37.95 -18.70 -1.28
C GLY A 82 -36.77 -17.81 -1.66
N GLU A 83 -36.92 -16.94 -2.66
CA GLU A 83 -35.93 -15.93 -3.02
C GLU A 83 -36.36 -14.53 -2.56
N LEU A 84 -35.40 -13.67 -2.24
CA LEU A 84 -35.64 -12.23 -2.03
C LEU A 84 -35.42 -11.42 -3.31
N PHE A 85 -34.45 -11.83 -4.12
CA PHE A 85 -34.10 -11.24 -5.40
C PHE A 85 -33.95 -12.35 -6.43
N ALA A 86 -34.55 -12.18 -7.61
CA ALA A 86 -34.57 -13.18 -8.67
C ALA A 86 -33.17 -13.72 -9.00
N GLY A 87 -33.00 -15.05 -8.88
CA GLY A 87 -31.76 -15.75 -9.20
C GLY A 87 -30.63 -15.60 -8.19
N LEU A 88 -30.85 -14.90 -7.08
CA LEU A 88 -29.88 -14.75 -5.99
C LEU A 88 -30.10 -15.83 -4.92
N VAL A 89 -29.54 -17.02 -5.16
CA VAL A 89 -29.60 -18.15 -4.21
C VAL A 89 -28.70 -17.89 -3.00
N LEU A 90 -29.26 -17.99 -1.80
CA LEU A 90 -28.59 -17.73 -0.52
C LEU A 90 -28.39 -19.00 0.32
N GLY A 91 -27.50 -18.95 1.31
CA GLY A 91 -27.32 -19.99 2.34
C GLY A 91 -25.98 -20.73 2.34
N THR A 92 -25.20 -20.62 1.26
CA THR A 92 -23.90 -21.30 1.13
C THR A 92 -22.76 -20.41 0.65
N ASP A 93 -23.07 -19.21 0.16
CA ASP A 93 -22.11 -18.23 -0.38
C ASP A 93 -22.35 -16.87 0.28
N GLU A 94 -21.40 -16.45 1.11
CA GLU A 94 -21.50 -15.24 1.92
C GLU A 94 -21.42 -13.97 1.06
N GLY A 95 -20.77 -14.04 -0.10
CA GLY A 95 -20.74 -12.97 -1.08
C GLY A 95 -22.13 -12.70 -1.69
N ARG A 96 -22.93 -13.75 -1.89
CA ARG A 96 -24.33 -13.61 -2.32
C ARG A 96 -25.22 -13.04 -1.23
N LEU A 97 -25.04 -13.45 0.02
CA LEU A 97 -25.75 -12.85 1.16
C LEU A 97 -25.43 -11.36 1.29
N ASN A 98 -24.16 -11.00 1.18
CA ASN A 98 -23.73 -9.60 1.15
C ASN A 98 -24.33 -8.82 -0.02
N THR A 99 -24.48 -9.45 -1.18
CA THR A 99 -25.16 -8.86 -2.34
C THR A 99 -26.62 -8.56 -2.04
N ALA A 100 -27.35 -9.45 -1.36
CA ALA A 100 -28.75 -9.21 -0.98
C ALA A 100 -28.90 -7.98 -0.08
N TYR A 101 -28.07 -7.86 0.95
CA TYR A 101 -28.06 -6.67 1.82
C TYR A 101 -27.65 -5.40 1.08
N LYS A 102 -26.68 -5.49 0.17
CA LYS A 102 -26.31 -4.36 -0.69
C LYS A 102 -27.48 -3.90 -1.56
N GLN A 103 -28.23 -4.82 -2.16
CA GLN A 103 -29.37 -4.49 -3.02
C GLN A 103 -30.49 -3.79 -2.23
N LEU A 104 -30.76 -4.26 -1.01
CA LEU A 104 -31.68 -3.58 -0.08
C LEU A 104 -31.22 -2.16 0.26
N TYR A 105 -29.94 -2.00 0.59
CA TYR A 105 -29.33 -0.68 0.82
C TYR A 105 -29.47 0.25 -0.39
N GLU A 106 -29.20 -0.24 -1.61
CA GLU A 106 -29.30 0.56 -2.84
C GLU A 106 -30.74 1.02 -3.13
N ILE A 107 -31.75 0.20 -2.80
CA ILE A 107 -33.16 0.60 -2.87
C ILE A 107 -33.44 1.70 -1.84
N ALA A 108 -33.07 1.49 -0.57
CA ALA A 108 -33.26 2.49 0.49
C ALA A 108 -32.53 3.81 0.20
N LEU A 109 -31.34 3.75 -0.41
CA LEU A 109 -30.58 4.94 -0.77
C LEU A 109 -31.35 5.82 -1.75
N ALA A 110 -32.01 5.22 -2.75
CA ALA A 110 -32.77 5.96 -3.75
C ALA A 110 -34.02 6.64 -3.16
N THR A 111 -34.66 6.04 -2.15
CA THR A 111 -35.82 6.67 -1.49
C THR A 111 -35.44 7.86 -0.61
N ARG A 112 -34.15 8.01 -0.28
CA ARG A 112 -33.62 9.08 0.58
C ARG A 112 -32.70 10.06 -0.12
N ALA A 113 -32.34 9.83 -1.38
CA ALA A 113 -31.45 10.70 -2.16
C ALA A 113 -32.26 11.76 -2.95
N PRO A 114 -32.22 13.06 -2.55
CA PRO A 114 -33.00 14.11 -3.20
C PRO A 114 -32.68 14.19 -4.69
N GLY A 115 -33.70 14.17 -5.54
CA GLY A 115 -33.53 14.29 -7.00
C GLY A 115 -32.80 13.14 -7.69
N ALA A 116 -32.54 12.01 -7.02
CA ALA A 116 -31.92 10.83 -7.63
C ALA A 116 -32.94 9.90 -8.31
N ALA A 117 -34.06 9.65 -7.64
CA ALA A 117 -35.20 8.90 -8.17
C ALA A 117 -36.50 9.57 -7.72
N PRO A 118 -36.99 10.60 -8.44
CA PRO A 118 -38.19 11.34 -8.04
C PRO A 118 -39.43 10.48 -7.84
N ASP A 119 -39.51 9.35 -8.56
CA ASP A 119 -40.55 8.32 -8.45
C ASP A 119 -40.46 7.47 -7.18
N LEU A 120 -39.29 7.41 -6.54
CA LEU A 120 -39.04 6.59 -5.34
C LEU A 120 -38.79 7.44 -4.08
N TYR A 121 -38.45 8.73 -4.25
CA TYR A 121 -38.07 9.61 -3.16
C TYR A 121 -39.22 9.79 -2.18
N GLY A 122 -39.01 9.40 -0.92
CA GLY A 122 -40.03 9.43 0.12
C GLY A 122 -41.10 8.34 0.02
N ASP A 123 -41.00 7.39 -0.91
CA ASP A 123 -42.01 6.31 -1.04
C ASP A 123 -41.94 5.34 0.14
N GLU A 124 -42.88 5.48 1.08
CA GLU A 124 -43.00 4.62 2.26
C GLU A 124 -43.27 3.16 1.91
N ALA A 125 -44.03 2.86 0.85
CA ALA A 125 -44.33 1.48 0.48
C ALA A 125 -43.06 0.75 0.00
N VAL A 126 -42.23 1.43 -0.79
CA VAL A 126 -40.91 0.91 -1.19
C VAL A 126 -39.98 0.77 0.02
N GLN A 127 -39.98 1.73 0.95
CA GLN A 127 -39.19 1.63 2.17
C GLN A 127 -39.61 0.43 3.02
N ARG A 128 -40.92 0.20 3.21
CA ARG A 128 -41.45 -0.96 3.94
C ARG A 128 -41.05 -2.30 3.30
N ARG A 129 -41.01 -2.38 1.96
CA ARG A 129 -40.47 -3.56 1.26
C ARG A 129 -39.01 -3.84 1.64
N VAL A 130 -38.19 -2.79 1.77
CA VAL A 130 -36.80 -2.96 2.21
C VAL A 130 -36.73 -3.44 3.66
N VAL A 131 -37.55 -2.86 4.55
CA VAL A 131 -37.64 -3.25 5.97
C VAL A 131 -38.08 -4.71 6.11
N ASP A 132 -39.08 -5.15 5.33
CA ASP A 132 -39.53 -6.53 5.30
C ASP A 132 -38.46 -7.47 4.71
N GLY A 133 -37.71 -7.02 3.71
CA GLY A 133 -36.55 -7.74 3.18
C GLY A 133 -35.43 -7.94 4.22
N LEU A 134 -35.15 -6.93 5.05
CA LEU A 134 -34.25 -7.05 6.19
C LEU A 134 -34.77 -8.11 7.17
N ALA A 135 -36.02 -7.98 7.63
CA ALA A 135 -36.61 -8.99 8.53
C ALA A 135 -36.53 -10.41 7.95
N TRP A 136 -36.81 -10.57 6.65
CA TRP A 136 -36.73 -11.85 5.95
C TRP A 136 -35.31 -12.45 5.95
N LEU A 137 -34.28 -11.63 5.69
CA LEU A 137 -32.88 -12.05 5.72
C LEU A 137 -32.42 -12.38 7.15
N HIS A 138 -32.88 -11.61 8.14
CA HIS A 138 -32.61 -11.89 9.55
C HIS A 138 -33.13 -13.27 9.92
N GLU A 139 -34.44 -13.49 9.79
CA GLU A 139 -35.11 -14.73 10.20
C GLU A 139 -34.50 -16.00 9.58
N ARG A 140 -33.98 -15.91 8.35
CA ARG A 140 -33.53 -17.08 7.58
C ARG A 140 -32.03 -17.31 7.60
N TYR A 141 -31.22 -16.24 7.62
CA TYR A 141 -29.78 -16.35 7.35
C TYR A 141 -28.88 -15.68 8.39
N TYR A 142 -29.38 -14.73 9.19
CA TYR A 142 -28.54 -13.95 10.10
C TYR A 142 -28.94 -14.05 11.58
N GLY A 143 -30.19 -14.40 11.87
CA GLY A 143 -30.75 -14.36 13.22
C GLY A 143 -30.34 -15.54 14.11
N ASP A 144 -29.90 -16.66 13.53
CA ASP A 144 -29.51 -17.85 14.26
C ASP A 144 -27.99 -17.99 14.35
N GLN A 145 -27.39 -17.39 15.38
CA GLN A 145 -25.94 -17.40 15.56
C GLN A 145 -25.41 -18.80 15.95
N SER A 146 -26.27 -19.71 16.41
CA SER A 146 -25.86 -21.09 16.76
C SER A 146 -25.36 -21.89 15.55
N LYS A 147 -25.82 -21.53 14.35
CA LYS A 147 -25.38 -22.13 13.08
C LYS A 147 -23.96 -21.77 12.67
N GLY A 148 -23.34 -20.78 13.30
CA GLY A 148 -22.04 -20.30 12.84
C GLY A 148 -22.12 -19.32 11.67
N TYR A 149 -20.95 -18.95 11.16
CA TYR A 149 -20.81 -18.40 9.82
C TYR A 149 -20.55 -19.52 8.80
N TYR A 150 -20.80 -19.25 7.52
CA TYR A 150 -20.19 -19.97 6.41
C TYR A 150 -19.26 -19.04 5.64
N GLY A 151 -18.19 -19.62 5.09
CA GLY A 151 -17.18 -18.89 4.34
C GLY A 151 -16.36 -17.93 5.21
N ASN A 152 -16.12 -16.72 4.73
CA ASN A 152 -15.23 -15.75 5.37
C ASN A 152 -15.91 -14.95 6.50
N TRP A 153 -15.33 -15.00 7.70
CA TRP A 153 -15.77 -14.26 8.91
C TRP A 153 -16.00 -12.77 8.65
N PHE A 154 -15.19 -12.14 7.77
CA PHE A 154 -15.26 -10.71 7.46
C PHE A 154 -16.66 -10.27 7.05
N TYR A 155 -17.38 -11.09 6.27
CA TYR A 155 -18.74 -10.72 5.86
C TYR A 155 -19.67 -10.62 7.06
N TRP A 156 -19.60 -11.59 7.97
CA TRP A 156 -20.51 -11.69 9.11
C TRP A 156 -20.30 -10.60 10.16
N GLU A 157 -19.04 -10.28 10.44
CA GLU A 157 -18.69 -9.28 11.45
C GLU A 157 -18.71 -7.85 10.89
N ILE A 158 -18.39 -7.69 9.59
CA ILE A 158 -18.16 -6.38 8.97
C ILE A 158 -19.08 -6.15 7.77
N GLY A 159 -18.93 -6.94 6.70
CA GLY A 159 -19.55 -6.66 5.39
C GLY A 159 -21.07 -6.51 5.44
N LEU A 160 -21.76 -7.48 6.03
CA LEU A 160 -23.22 -7.46 6.19
C LEU A 160 -23.64 -6.31 7.11
N SER A 161 -22.96 -6.18 8.26
CA SER A 161 -23.22 -5.15 9.28
C SER A 161 -23.14 -3.73 8.72
N GLN A 162 -22.25 -3.48 7.76
CA GLN A 162 -22.14 -2.18 7.08
C GLN A 162 -23.39 -1.84 6.25
N PHE A 163 -23.89 -2.77 5.45
CA PHE A 163 -25.10 -2.52 4.65
C PHE A 163 -26.35 -2.44 5.53
N ILE A 164 -26.45 -3.28 6.56
CA ILE A 164 -27.56 -3.24 7.50
C ILE A 164 -27.58 -1.89 8.23
N SER A 165 -26.46 -1.48 8.84
CA SER A 165 -26.40 -0.23 9.61
C SER A 165 -26.72 0.99 8.73
N LYS A 166 -26.18 1.06 7.51
CA LYS A 166 -26.51 2.15 6.57
C LYS A 166 -27.99 2.16 6.18
N THR A 167 -28.58 0.99 5.94
CA THR A 167 -30.01 0.88 5.60
C THR A 167 -30.89 1.33 6.76
N LEU A 168 -30.55 0.92 7.98
CA LEU A 168 -31.25 1.36 9.19
C LEU A 168 -31.11 2.87 9.43
N VAL A 169 -29.95 3.47 9.13
CA VAL A 169 -29.77 4.93 9.17
C VAL A 169 -30.65 5.64 8.14
N LEU A 170 -30.68 5.17 6.90
CA LEU A 170 -31.48 5.76 5.84
C LEU A 170 -32.99 5.71 6.15
N LEU A 171 -33.44 4.63 6.77
CA LEU A 171 -34.85 4.34 7.04
C LEU A 171 -35.21 4.43 8.53
N ALA A 172 -34.47 5.19 9.34
CA ALA A 172 -34.60 5.19 10.80
C ALA A 172 -36.04 5.42 11.28
N ASP A 173 -36.69 6.46 10.73
CA ASP A 173 -38.08 6.81 11.10
C ASP A 173 -39.08 5.72 10.67
N GLU A 174 -38.92 5.18 9.46
CA GLU A 174 -39.84 4.15 8.93
C GLU A 174 -39.66 2.82 9.66
N VAL A 175 -38.43 2.42 9.99
CA VAL A 175 -38.15 1.23 10.82
C VAL A 175 -38.82 1.39 12.18
N LYS A 176 -38.68 2.55 12.82
CA LYS A 176 -39.30 2.84 14.12
C LYS A 176 -40.83 2.79 14.05
N ALA A 177 -41.43 3.30 12.98
CA ALA A 177 -42.88 3.33 12.80
C ALA A 177 -43.47 1.96 12.43
N TYR A 178 -42.82 1.21 11.54
CA TYR A 178 -43.38 0.00 10.93
C TYR A 178 -42.91 -1.30 11.60
N ARG A 179 -41.65 -1.39 12.05
CA ARG A 179 -41.04 -2.58 12.69
C ARG A 179 -40.11 -2.17 13.85
N PRO A 180 -40.64 -1.61 14.96
CA PRO A 180 -39.84 -0.98 16.03
C PRO A 180 -38.79 -1.91 16.68
N ASP A 181 -39.02 -3.22 16.70
CA ASP A 181 -38.09 -4.18 17.31
C ASP A 181 -36.86 -4.47 16.43
N LEU A 182 -36.96 -4.23 15.11
CA LEU A 182 -35.98 -4.70 14.12
C LEU A 182 -34.58 -4.13 14.36
N LEU A 183 -34.48 -2.87 14.78
CA LEU A 183 -33.21 -2.23 15.13
C LEU A 183 -32.48 -3.00 16.23
N ARG A 184 -33.16 -3.25 17.36
CA ARG A 184 -32.56 -3.94 18.52
C ARG A 184 -32.24 -5.40 18.19
N THR A 185 -33.10 -6.06 17.42
CA THR A 185 -32.88 -7.43 16.93
C THR A 185 -31.59 -7.53 16.11
N TYR A 186 -31.37 -6.59 15.19
CA TYR A 186 -30.13 -6.58 14.40
C TYR A 186 -28.90 -6.23 15.21
N VAL A 187 -28.98 -5.23 16.09
CA VAL A 187 -27.86 -4.85 16.96
C VAL A 187 -27.42 -6.04 17.82
N ALA A 188 -28.37 -6.75 18.43
CA ALA A 188 -28.07 -7.94 19.22
C ALA A 188 -27.39 -9.05 18.39
N SER A 189 -27.88 -9.32 17.17
CA SER A 189 -27.23 -10.29 16.28
C SER A 189 -25.84 -9.87 15.85
N MET A 190 -25.62 -8.58 15.55
CA MET A 190 -24.30 -8.07 15.17
C MET A 190 -23.30 -8.19 16.32
N ASP A 191 -23.71 -7.84 17.55
CA ASP A 191 -22.88 -8.02 18.74
C ASP A 191 -22.51 -9.50 18.93
N ALA A 192 -23.49 -10.41 18.79
CA ALA A 192 -23.26 -11.85 18.91
C ALA A 192 -22.36 -12.45 17.80
N TYR A 193 -22.22 -11.77 16.65
CA TYR A 193 -21.29 -12.18 15.60
C TYR A 193 -19.86 -11.70 15.83
N LEU A 194 -19.59 -10.74 16.71
CA LEU A 194 -18.22 -10.33 17.11
C LEU A 194 -17.55 -11.41 17.97
N ARG A 195 -17.32 -12.59 17.37
CA ARG A 195 -16.88 -13.83 18.04
C ARG A 195 -15.46 -13.77 18.54
N ASN A 196 -14.63 -12.94 17.91
CA ASN A 196 -13.26 -12.67 18.35
C ASN A 196 -13.20 -11.40 19.22
N GLY A 197 -14.34 -10.98 19.75
CA GLY A 197 -14.53 -9.86 20.64
C GLY A 197 -14.62 -10.26 22.11
N THR A 198 -14.98 -9.30 22.94
CA THR A 198 -15.28 -9.50 24.36
C THR A 198 -16.66 -8.95 24.64
N ASP A 199 -17.55 -9.78 25.19
CA ASP A 199 -18.92 -9.42 25.55
C ASP A 199 -19.73 -8.75 24.42
N GLY A 200 -19.56 -9.24 23.19
CA GLY A 200 -20.25 -8.70 22.01
C GLY A 200 -19.71 -7.36 21.52
N ASP A 201 -18.47 -7.03 21.87
CA ASP A 201 -17.77 -5.81 21.46
C ASP A 201 -16.35 -6.12 20.96
N VAL A 202 -15.72 -5.10 20.38
CA VAL A 202 -14.32 -5.11 19.98
C VAL A 202 -13.41 -5.51 21.14
N ASN A 203 -12.44 -6.37 20.82
CA ASN A 203 -11.29 -6.71 21.65
C ASN A 203 -10.02 -6.24 20.94
N LEU A 204 -9.30 -5.27 21.49
CA LEU A 204 -8.09 -4.70 20.86
C LEU A 204 -6.91 -5.68 20.81
N ASP A 205 -6.89 -6.71 21.65
CA ASP A 205 -5.90 -7.80 21.61
C ASP A 205 -6.21 -8.84 20.52
N SER A 206 -7.37 -8.73 19.86
CA SER A 206 -7.76 -9.62 18.79
C SER A 206 -7.17 -9.18 17.45
N ARG A 207 -6.42 -10.08 16.81
CA ARG A 207 -5.90 -9.87 15.44
C ARG A 207 -6.98 -9.66 14.35
N PHE A 208 -8.25 -9.87 14.68
CA PHE A 208 -9.38 -9.60 13.78
C PHE A 208 -9.85 -8.15 13.88
N HIS A 209 -9.49 -7.46 14.96
CA HIS A 209 -9.99 -6.15 15.37
C HIS A 209 -8.88 -5.09 15.35
N THR A 210 -8.11 -5.05 14.27
CA THR A 210 -6.99 -4.12 14.06
C THR A 210 -7.17 -3.32 12.77
N GLY A 211 -6.45 -2.20 12.65
CA GLY A 211 -6.34 -1.41 11.43
C GLY A 211 -7.69 -1.09 10.77
N ALA A 212 -7.82 -1.39 9.47
CA ALA A 212 -9.04 -1.11 8.71
C ALA A 212 -10.28 -1.88 9.22
N ASN A 213 -10.10 -3.11 9.74
CA ASN A 213 -11.20 -3.90 10.28
C ASN A 213 -11.77 -3.24 11.53
N LEU A 214 -10.89 -2.78 12.42
CA LEU A 214 -11.30 -2.05 13.62
C LEU A 214 -12.11 -0.80 13.27
N ALA A 215 -11.62 -0.01 12.32
CA ALA A 215 -12.29 1.21 11.89
C ALA A 215 -13.68 0.94 11.26
N ASP A 216 -13.82 -0.18 10.54
CA ASP A 216 -15.11 -0.60 9.97
C ASP A 216 -16.11 -1.04 11.05
N ILE A 217 -15.70 -1.88 12.01
CA ILE A 217 -16.55 -2.36 13.10
C ILE A 217 -17.01 -1.19 13.97
N THR A 218 -16.08 -0.35 14.41
CA THR A 218 -16.36 0.78 15.31
C THR A 218 -17.26 1.82 14.65
N THR A 219 -17.10 2.09 13.35
CA THR A 219 -18.03 2.99 12.63
C THR A 219 -19.44 2.45 12.61
N ASN A 220 -19.63 1.14 12.41
CA ASN A 220 -20.96 0.54 12.53
C ASN A 220 -21.54 0.72 13.93
N ARG A 221 -20.72 0.50 14.97
CA ARG A 221 -21.15 0.69 16.37
C ARG A 221 -21.53 2.13 16.69
N ILE A 222 -20.82 3.12 16.13
CA ILE A 222 -21.17 4.54 16.25
C ILE A 222 -22.55 4.80 15.64
N LEU A 223 -22.81 4.32 14.42
CA LEU A 223 -24.10 4.49 13.75
C LEU A 223 -25.25 3.79 14.51
N GLN A 224 -25.00 2.59 15.03
CA GLN A 224 -25.98 1.85 15.84
C GLN A 224 -26.30 2.58 17.14
N GLY A 225 -25.30 3.14 17.83
CA GLY A 225 -25.51 3.91 19.04
C GLY A 225 -26.37 5.15 18.79
N ALA A 226 -26.15 5.86 17.68
CA ALA A 226 -26.98 7.01 17.29
C ALA A 226 -28.43 6.59 17.04
N LEU A 227 -28.66 5.49 16.32
CA LEU A 227 -30.00 4.92 16.10
C LEU A 227 -30.71 4.56 17.42
N LEU A 228 -30.00 3.96 18.37
CA LEU A 228 -30.55 3.59 19.69
C LEU A 228 -30.93 4.81 20.54
N ILE A 229 -30.19 5.93 20.43
CA ILE A 229 -30.59 7.20 21.04
C ILE A 229 -31.89 7.71 20.42
N GLY A 230 -31.98 7.71 19.08
CA GLY A 230 -33.16 8.17 18.34
C GLY A 230 -34.43 7.35 18.56
N ASP A 231 -34.28 6.10 19.01
CA ASP A 231 -35.40 5.22 19.33
C ASP A 231 -36.07 5.52 20.70
N GLY A 232 -35.58 6.51 21.44
CA GLY A 232 -36.25 7.07 22.64
C GLY A 232 -36.15 6.23 23.92
N GLY A 233 -35.81 4.94 23.82
CA GLY A 233 -35.61 4.04 24.97
C GLY A 233 -34.16 3.66 25.28
N GLY A 234 -33.19 4.05 24.45
CA GLY A 234 -31.80 3.57 24.52
C GLY A 234 -30.74 4.67 24.63
N ALA A 235 -31.09 5.89 25.05
CA ALA A 235 -30.14 7.01 25.01
C ALA A 235 -28.85 6.80 25.84
N PRO A 236 -28.91 6.33 27.11
CA PRO A 236 -27.69 6.05 27.87
C PRO A 236 -26.83 4.93 27.27
N ASP A 237 -27.47 3.88 26.76
CA ASP A 237 -26.79 2.72 26.14
C ASP A 237 -26.18 3.08 24.78
N GLY A 238 -26.88 3.91 24.01
CA GLY A 238 -26.43 4.40 22.71
C GLY A 238 -25.26 5.36 22.81
N GLU A 239 -25.28 6.31 23.77
CA GLU A 239 -24.13 7.19 24.02
C GLU A 239 -22.92 6.38 24.50
N ALA A 240 -23.12 5.42 25.42
CA ALA A 240 -22.06 4.53 25.89
C ALA A 240 -21.44 3.74 24.73
N ARG A 241 -22.26 3.21 23.82
CA ARG A 241 -21.80 2.51 22.61
C ARG A 241 -20.98 3.43 21.71
N ILE A 242 -21.45 4.65 21.41
CA ILE A 242 -20.69 5.62 20.59
C ILE A 242 -19.35 5.91 21.24
N ARG A 243 -19.35 6.24 22.53
CA ARG A 243 -18.13 6.61 23.27
C ARG A 243 -17.11 5.49 23.28
N LYS A 244 -17.52 4.25 23.56
CA LYS A 244 -16.62 3.09 23.53
C LYS A 244 -16.09 2.85 22.13
N ALA A 245 -16.96 2.85 21.11
CA ALA A 245 -16.54 2.64 19.74
C ALA A 245 -15.56 3.72 19.24
N LEU A 246 -15.75 4.97 19.64
CA LEU A 246 -14.79 6.05 19.35
C LEU A 246 -13.46 5.80 20.06
N THR A 247 -13.46 5.45 21.35
CA THR A 247 -12.21 5.15 22.10
C THR A 247 -11.42 4.05 21.40
N ASP A 248 -12.08 2.97 20.99
CA ASP A 248 -11.44 1.86 20.29
C ASP A 248 -10.97 2.31 18.90
N GLN A 249 -11.79 3.04 18.14
CA GLN A 249 -11.44 3.52 16.80
C GLN A 249 -10.23 4.46 16.83
N LEU A 250 -10.11 5.31 17.84
CA LEU A 250 -9.03 6.30 17.94
C LEU A 250 -7.64 5.65 17.95
N THR A 251 -7.52 4.41 18.41
CA THR A 251 -6.25 3.67 18.39
C THR A 251 -5.66 3.53 16.98
N VAL A 252 -6.48 3.53 15.92
CA VAL A 252 -5.98 3.47 14.52
C VAL A 252 -5.26 4.75 14.06
N PHE A 253 -5.41 5.85 14.82
CA PHE A 253 -4.71 7.11 14.57
C PHE A 253 -3.34 7.17 15.26
N ALA A 254 -3.09 6.27 16.22
CA ALA A 254 -1.81 6.20 16.89
C ALA A 254 -0.72 5.79 15.90
N THR A 255 0.43 6.45 15.97
CA THR A 255 1.59 6.05 15.16
C THR A 255 2.16 4.75 15.71
N ILE A 256 2.33 3.74 14.85
CA ILE A 256 2.87 2.44 15.27
C ILE A 256 4.36 2.58 15.62
N ASP A 257 4.69 2.13 16.83
CA ASP A 257 6.06 1.95 17.33
C ASP A 257 6.39 0.45 17.38
N PRO A 258 7.19 -0.09 16.44
CA PRO A 258 7.50 -1.51 16.44
C PRO A 258 8.52 -1.97 17.51
N TYR A 259 9.01 -1.07 18.39
CA TYR A 259 9.72 -1.45 19.62
C TYR A 259 8.84 -1.37 20.88
N ALA A 260 7.63 -0.82 20.77
CA ALA A 260 6.67 -0.69 21.86
C ALA A 260 5.24 -0.84 21.32
N LEU A 261 4.93 -2.02 20.76
CA LEU A 261 3.62 -2.31 20.19
C LEU A 261 2.55 -2.27 21.29
N ASP A 262 1.50 -1.50 21.05
CA ASP A 262 0.29 -1.55 21.86
C ASP A 262 -0.60 -2.70 21.38
N HIS A 263 -1.12 -3.51 22.30
CA HIS A 263 -1.89 -4.72 22.01
C HIS A 263 -1.23 -5.70 21.01
N GLY A 264 0.10 -5.63 20.84
CA GLY A 264 0.83 -6.41 19.83
C GLY A 264 0.51 -6.05 18.37
N VAL A 265 -0.15 -4.91 18.12
CA VAL A 265 -0.65 -4.52 16.80
C VAL A 265 0.42 -3.85 15.95
N THR A 266 0.75 -4.45 14.81
CA THR A 266 1.64 -3.86 13.78
C THR A 266 0.86 -3.24 12.62
N ASP A 267 -0.46 -3.42 12.59
CA ASP A 267 -1.33 -2.89 11.54
C ASP A 267 -1.57 -1.39 11.74
N GLY A 268 -1.17 -0.56 10.78
CA GLY A 268 -1.35 0.90 10.87
C GLY A 268 -0.28 1.72 10.17
N TYR A 269 -0.30 3.03 10.44
CA TYR A 269 0.65 3.99 9.90
C TYR A 269 1.88 4.15 10.80
N TYR A 270 3.05 4.17 10.17
CA TYR A 270 4.35 4.34 10.82
C TYR A 270 4.89 5.75 10.59
N ALA A 271 5.83 6.17 11.44
CA ALA A 271 6.41 7.51 11.41
C ALA A 271 7.12 7.88 10.08
N ASP A 272 7.60 6.89 9.32
CA ASP A 272 8.24 7.10 8.02
C ASP A 272 7.24 7.19 6.84
N GLY A 273 5.94 7.09 7.13
CA GLY A 273 4.85 7.08 6.15
C GLY A 273 4.46 5.67 5.67
N SER A 274 5.12 4.62 6.15
CA SER A 274 4.75 3.24 5.84
C SER A 274 3.34 2.92 6.36
N PHE A 275 2.65 2.05 5.64
CA PHE A 275 1.41 1.44 6.12
C PHE A 275 1.49 -0.08 6.00
N ILE A 276 1.27 -0.76 7.12
CA ILE A 276 1.28 -2.22 7.20
C ILE A 276 -0.12 -2.71 7.56
N GLN A 277 -0.52 -3.82 6.95
CA GLN A 277 -1.70 -4.58 7.34
C GLN A 277 -1.37 -6.08 7.28
N HIS A 278 -2.17 -6.90 7.94
CA HIS A 278 -1.96 -8.35 8.01
C HIS A 278 -0.60 -8.66 8.65
N ALA A 279 -0.30 -7.92 9.71
CA ALA A 279 0.89 -7.96 10.53
C ALA A 279 2.21 -7.56 9.83
N SER A 280 2.37 -7.79 8.53
CA SER A 280 3.68 -7.73 7.85
C SER A 280 3.62 -7.38 6.35
N VAL A 281 2.44 -7.08 5.80
CA VAL A 281 2.28 -6.74 4.37
C VAL A 281 2.27 -5.23 4.17
N ALA A 282 3.14 -4.72 3.28
CA ALA A 282 3.11 -3.32 2.83
C ALA A 282 1.84 -3.03 2.02
N TYR A 283 0.95 -2.17 2.52
CA TYR A 283 -0.45 -2.17 2.07
C TYR A 283 -1.10 -0.80 1.84
N THR A 284 -0.32 0.27 1.70
CA THR A 284 -0.84 1.63 1.53
C THR A 284 -1.88 1.73 0.40
N GLY A 285 -1.63 1.07 -0.73
CA GLY A 285 -2.48 1.10 -1.93
C GLY A 285 -3.80 0.31 -1.83
N SER A 286 -4.03 -0.46 -0.76
CA SER A 286 -5.30 -1.19 -0.59
C SER A 286 -5.93 -1.03 0.79
N TYR A 287 -5.44 -1.70 1.84
CA TYR A 287 -6.03 -1.51 3.18
C TYR A 287 -5.74 -0.10 3.72
N GLY A 288 -4.60 0.50 3.37
CA GLY A 288 -4.27 1.87 3.77
C GLY A 288 -5.28 2.89 3.23
N LYS A 289 -5.59 2.84 1.92
CA LYS A 289 -6.64 3.71 1.34
C LYS A 289 -8.03 3.44 1.93
N GLY A 290 -8.31 2.19 2.31
CA GLY A 290 -9.56 1.81 2.99
C GLY A 290 -9.66 2.48 4.35
N LEU A 291 -8.60 2.39 5.17
CA LEU A 291 -8.54 3.06 6.47
C LEU A 291 -8.60 4.58 6.31
N LEU A 292 -7.86 5.17 5.37
CA LEU A 292 -7.91 6.62 5.08
C LEU A 292 -9.35 7.07 4.81
N THR A 293 -10.04 6.36 3.92
CA THR A 293 -11.43 6.67 3.56
C THR A 293 -12.34 6.55 4.77
N ARG A 294 -12.17 5.49 5.57
CA ARG A 294 -12.99 5.23 6.74
C ARG A 294 -12.84 6.32 7.79
N VAL A 295 -11.61 6.71 8.13
CA VAL A 295 -11.38 7.76 9.14
C VAL A 295 -11.89 9.12 8.67
N VAL A 296 -11.71 9.47 7.40
CA VAL A 296 -12.24 10.74 6.85
C VAL A 296 -13.77 10.73 6.86
N GLN A 297 -14.40 9.60 6.54
CA GLN A 297 -15.85 9.45 6.67
C GLN A 297 -16.32 9.58 8.12
N THR A 298 -15.64 8.96 9.09
CA THR A 298 -15.93 9.14 10.52
C THR A 298 -15.88 10.63 10.90
N LEU A 299 -14.83 11.35 10.50
CA LEU A 299 -14.71 12.78 10.79
C LEU A 299 -15.88 13.59 10.22
N LYS A 300 -16.32 13.29 8.98
CA LYS A 300 -17.50 13.92 8.36
C LYS A 300 -18.80 13.58 9.08
N ILE A 301 -18.95 12.33 9.54
CA ILE A 301 -20.16 11.87 10.22
C ILE A 301 -20.29 12.56 11.58
N LEU A 302 -19.17 12.75 12.29
CA LEU A 302 -19.12 13.41 13.61
C LEU A 302 -19.08 14.94 13.53
N ASP A 303 -18.98 15.52 12.34
CA ASP A 303 -18.82 16.95 12.16
C ASP A 303 -19.99 17.75 12.78
N GLY A 304 -19.65 18.75 13.58
CA GLY A 304 -20.60 19.56 14.34
C GLY A 304 -21.37 18.83 15.45
N THR A 305 -20.98 17.61 15.83
CA THR A 305 -21.54 16.88 16.98
C THR A 305 -20.70 17.08 18.25
N GLY A 306 -21.32 16.95 19.42
CA GLY A 306 -20.65 16.90 20.72
C GLY A 306 -19.95 15.58 21.06
N PHE A 307 -19.92 14.57 20.17
CA PHE A 307 -19.33 13.26 20.47
C PHE A 307 -17.80 13.21 20.36
N ALA A 308 -17.19 14.07 19.53
CA ALA A 308 -15.74 14.10 19.33
C ALA A 308 -15.21 15.46 18.83
N HIS A 309 -14.02 15.85 19.27
CA HIS A 309 -13.25 16.98 18.75
C HIS A 309 -12.42 16.56 17.51
N GLY A 310 -13.11 16.18 16.43
CA GLY A 310 -12.48 15.60 15.22
C GLY A 310 -11.40 16.47 14.56
N GLY A 311 -11.45 17.79 14.75
CA GLY A 311 -10.41 18.72 14.26
C GLY A 311 -9.01 18.41 14.78
N GLU A 312 -8.87 17.80 15.96
CA GLU A 312 -7.58 17.40 16.53
C GLU A 312 -6.90 16.28 15.72
N LEU A 313 -7.67 15.49 14.96
CA LEU A 313 -7.18 14.36 14.17
C LEU A 313 -6.78 14.74 12.74
N VAL A 314 -7.27 15.87 12.23
CA VAL A 314 -7.04 16.31 10.85
C VAL A 314 -5.54 16.38 10.50
N PRO A 315 -4.65 16.99 11.32
CA PRO A 315 -3.22 17.07 11.00
C PRO A 315 -2.55 15.70 10.84
N THR A 316 -2.97 14.69 11.62
CA THR A 316 -2.46 13.31 11.52
C THR A 316 -2.80 12.72 10.15
N VAL A 317 -4.06 12.85 9.72
CA VAL A 317 -4.53 12.31 8.44
C VAL A 317 -3.91 13.07 7.26
N VAL A 318 -3.71 14.39 7.37
CA VAL A 318 -2.91 15.18 6.40
C VAL A 318 -1.50 14.61 6.27
N GLY A 319 -0.89 14.24 7.40
CA GLY A 319 0.40 13.56 7.45
C GLY A 319 0.42 12.23 6.68
N TRP A 320 -0.64 11.42 6.79
CA TRP A 320 -0.78 10.16 6.05
C TRP A 320 -0.83 10.41 4.54
N VAL A 321 -1.60 11.40 4.09
CA VAL A 321 -1.66 11.77 2.66
C VAL A 321 -0.30 12.24 2.17
N ARG A 322 0.32 13.19 2.88
CA ARG A 322 1.57 13.84 2.45
C ARG A 322 2.77 12.89 2.47
N ASN A 323 2.88 12.05 3.49
CA ASN A 323 4.07 11.21 3.71
C ASN A 323 3.86 9.75 3.31
N GLY A 324 2.63 9.24 3.37
CA GLY A 324 2.30 7.86 3.01
C GLY A 324 1.82 7.73 1.57
N PHE A 325 0.78 8.44 1.17
CA PHE A 325 0.18 8.26 -0.17
C PHE A 325 0.90 8.98 -1.29
N ALA A 326 1.14 10.29 -1.14
CA ALA A 326 1.62 11.11 -2.23
C ALA A 326 2.98 10.67 -2.82
N PRO A 327 3.95 10.14 -2.03
CA PRO A 327 5.17 9.58 -2.60
C PRO A 327 4.94 8.30 -3.42
N LEU A 328 3.86 7.56 -3.17
CA LEU A 328 3.49 6.29 -3.82
C LEU A 328 2.55 6.46 -5.01
N ILE A 329 2.21 7.71 -5.36
CA ILE A 329 1.38 8.07 -6.50
C ILE A 329 2.24 8.82 -7.52
N PHE A 330 2.26 8.33 -8.76
CA PHE A 330 3.00 8.96 -9.86
C PHE A 330 2.07 9.19 -11.04
N GLU A 331 1.85 10.45 -11.42
CA GLU A 331 0.90 10.84 -12.49
C GLU A 331 -0.47 10.14 -12.34
N GLY A 332 -1.04 10.16 -11.13
CA GLY A 332 -2.32 9.53 -10.83
C GLY A 332 -2.28 7.99 -10.68
N TRP A 333 -1.15 7.33 -10.87
CA TRP A 333 -1.01 5.87 -10.72
C TRP A 333 -0.50 5.48 -9.33
N MET A 334 -1.24 4.60 -8.63
CA MET A 334 -0.76 3.94 -7.41
C MET A 334 0.25 2.84 -7.76
N MET A 335 1.44 2.88 -7.15
CA MET A 335 2.52 1.93 -7.41
C MET A 335 2.19 0.49 -6.98
N GLU A 336 2.78 -0.50 -7.65
CA GLU A 336 2.48 -1.94 -7.40
C GLU A 336 2.96 -2.43 -6.04
N ILE A 337 4.07 -1.86 -5.56
CA ILE A 337 4.81 -2.29 -4.38
C ILE A 337 4.02 -2.19 -3.06
N VAL A 338 2.84 -1.58 -3.06
CA VAL A 338 2.00 -1.33 -1.85
C VAL A 338 0.57 -1.85 -1.99
N LYS A 339 0.29 -2.71 -2.97
CA LYS A 339 -1.06 -3.22 -3.24
C LYS A 339 -1.33 -4.60 -2.64
N GLY A 340 -0.34 -5.27 -2.04
CA GLY A 340 -0.47 -6.65 -1.56
C GLY A 340 -1.00 -7.57 -2.66
N ARG A 341 -1.93 -8.48 -2.34
CA ARG A 341 -2.57 -9.36 -3.34
C ARG A 341 -3.42 -8.64 -4.39
N ALA A 342 -3.78 -7.38 -4.15
CA ALA A 342 -4.64 -6.61 -5.05
C ALA A 342 -3.98 -6.32 -6.42
N VAL A 343 -2.66 -6.49 -6.57
CA VAL A 343 -1.97 -6.40 -7.88
C VAL A 343 -2.55 -7.31 -8.96
N SER A 344 -3.22 -8.40 -8.55
CA SER A 344 -3.88 -9.36 -9.44
C SER A 344 -5.29 -8.96 -9.90
N ARG A 345 -5.82 -7.82 -9.41
CA ARG A 345 -7.16 -7.33 -9.74
C ARG A 345 -7.10 -6.40 -10.96
N PRO A 346 -8.10 -6.46 -11.87
CA PRO A 346 -8.08 -5.65 -13.09
C PRO A 346 -8.20 -4.15 -12.83
N ASP A 347 -8.95 -3.74 -11.81
CA ASP A 347 -9.26 -2.34 -11.54
C ASP A 347 -8.39 -1.80 -10.40
N THR A 348 -7.14 -1.43 -10.70
CA THR A 348 -6.19 -0.83 -9.74
C THR A 348 -5.38 0.30 -10.40
N GLY A 349 -4.52 0.97 -9.64
CA GLY A 349 -3.73 2.10 -10.13
C GLY A 349 -4.54 3.40 -10.07
N TYR A 350 -5.08 3.85 -11.19
CA TYR A 350 -5.88 5.10 -11.23
C TYR A 350 -7.16 5.00 -10.38
N THR A 351 -7.83 3.85 -10.41
CA THR A 351 -9.03 3.61 -9.59
C THR A 351 -8.71 3.66 -8.09
N ASP A 352 -7.52 3.21 -7.69
CA ASP A 352 -7.08 3.32 -6.30
C ASP A 352 -6.88 4.79 -5.90
N VAL A 353 -6.30 5.59 -6.80
CA VAL A 353 -6.07 7.02 -6.56
C VAL A 353 -7.37 7.82 -6.56
N ALA A 354 -8.38 7.44 -7.33
CA ALA A 354 -9.69 8.10 -7.27
C ALA A 354 -10.31 8.03 -5.86
N ILE A 355 -10.17 6.89 -5.17
CA ILE A 355 -10.61 6.73 -3.77
C ILE A 355 -9.81 7.64 -2.84
N VAL A 356 -8.49 7.72 -3.03
CA VAL A 356 -7.64 8.63 -2.25
C VAL A 356 -8.02 10.09 -2.50
N VAL A 357 -8.32 10.46 -3.75
CA VAL A 357 -8.73 11.83 -4.12
C VAL A 357 -10.04 12.22 -3.46
N GLU A 358 -11.04 11.33 -3.40
CA GLU A 358 -12.27 11.60 -2.65
C GLU A 358 -11.97 11.94 -1.18
N ALA A 359 -11.14 11.12 -0.52
CA ALA A 359 -10.75 11.37 0.86
C ALA A 359 -9.96 12.68 1.02
N VAL A 360 -9.08 13.02 0.07
CA VAL A 360 -8.31 14.28 0.08
C VAL A 360 -9.19 15.49 -0.11
N VAL A 361 -10.20 15.42 -0.98
CA VAL A 361 -11.19 16.51 -1.19
C VAL A 361 -11.93 16.81 0.10
N ASP A 362 -12.38 15.77 0.79
CA ASP A 362 -13.08 15.92 2.06
C ASP A 362 -12.16 16.41 3.18
N LEU A 363 -10.94 15.87 3.25
CA LEU A 363 -9.93 16.30 4.22
C LEU A 363 -9.54 17.76 3.99
N ALA A 364 -9.50 18.23 2.75
CA ALA A 364 -9.24 19.63 2.43
C ALA A 364 -10.31 20.56 3.01
N SER A 365 -11.58 20.14 2.99
CA SER A 365 -12.68 20.88 3.62
C SER A 365 -12.54 20.89 5.14
N LEU A 366 -12.27 19.74 5.77
CA LEU A 366 -12.05 19.65 7.22
C LEU A 366 -10.80 20.43 7.69
N ALA A 367 -9.82 20.58 6.80
CA ALA A 367 -8.61 21.35 7.07
C ALA A 367 -8.85 22.86 7.07
N GLU A 368 -9.92 23.38 6.46
CA GLU A 368 -10.22 24.83 6.47
C GLU A 368 -10.44 25.35 7.89
N ASP A 369 -11.08 24.53 8.73
CA ASP A 369 -11.38 24.85 10.12
C ASP A 369 -10.17 24.69 11.07
N THR A 370 -9.09 24.04 10.60
CA THR A 370 -7.89 23.77 11.41
C THR A 370 -6.67 24.54 10.92
N THR A 371 -6.24 24.35 9.66
CA THR A 371 -5.17 25.12 9.02
C THR A 371 -5.44 25.42 7.54
N GLY A 372 -5.60 26.70 7.19
CA GLY A 372 -5.82 27.13 5.79
C GLY A 372 -4.66 26.76 4.84
N ALA A 373 -3.44 26.58 5.36
CA ALA A 373 -2.29 26.14 4.58
C ALA A 373 -2.39 24.68 4.14
N ASP A 374 -2.80 23.76 5.04
CA ASP A 374 -2.99 22.36 4.64
C ASP A 374 -4.19 22.22 3.71
N ALA A 375 -5.29 22.95 3.93
CA ALA A 375 -6.42 22.98 3.00
C ALA A 375 -5.95 23.38 1.58
N THR A 376 -5.19 24.47 1.45
CA THR A 376 -4.66 24.93 0.16
C THR A 376 -3.75 23.90 -0.49
N ALA A 377 -2.86 23.26 0.28
CA ALA A 377 -1.95 22.23 -0.23
C ALA A 377 -2.71 21.00 -0.74
N LEU A 378 -3.73 20.54 -0.01
CA LEU A 378 -4.57 19.40 -0.42
C LEU A 378 -5.39 19.72 -1.67
N LYS A 379 -6.00 20.92 -1.77
CA LYS A 379 -6.70 21.37 -2.98
C LYS A 379 -5.77 21.41 -4.19
N SER A 380 -4.55 21.92 -3.99
CA SER A 380 -3.53 21.99 -5.04
C SER A 380 -3.10 20.60 -5.52
N TYR A 381 -3.00 19.64 -4.59
CA TYR A 381 -2.70 18.26 -4.90
C TYR A 381 -3.80 17.56 -5.70
N VAL A 382 -5.08 17.80 -5.38
CA VAL A 382 -6.21 17.29 -6.18
C VAL A 382 -6.11 17.79 -7.63
N LYS A 383 -5.81 19.08 -7.83
CA LYS A 383 -5.57 19.63 -9.17
C LYS A 383 -4.35 19.04 -9.85
N HIS A 384 -3.26 18.82 -9.12
CA HIS A 384 -2.06 18.18 -9.65
C HIS A 384 -2.35 16.77 -10.17
N ILE A 385 -3.04 15.93 -9.38
CA ILE A 385 -3.42 14.58 -9.79
C ILE A 385 -4.31 14.62 -11.03
N ARG A 386 -5.32 15.50 -11.05
CA ARG A 386 -6.17 15.69 -12.24
C ARG A 386 -5.37 16.10 -13.48
N ALA A 387 -4.40 17.01 -13.33
CA ALA A 387 -3.62 17.53 -14.44
C ALA A 387 -2.57 16.55 -14.98
N THR A 388 -2.08 15.64 -14.14
CA THR A 388 -1.00 14.71 -14.50
C THR A 388 -1.49 13.30 -14.83
N SER A 389 -2.67 12.90 -14.32
CA SER A 389 -3.25 11.57 -14.57
C SER A 389 -3.48 11.30 -16.05
N ARG A 390 -3.13 10.09 -16.51
CA ARG A 390 -3.37 9.64 -17.88
C ARG A 390 -4.73 8.98 -18.08
N ALA A 391 -5.39 8.60 -16.98
CA ALA A 391 -6.81 8.26 -16.99
C ALA A 391 -7.62 9.43 -16.41
N ALA A 392 -8.75 9.74 -17.05
CA ALA A 392 -9.69 10.70 -16.52
C ALA A 392 -10.23 10.20 -15.18
N LEU A 393 -10.10 11.03 -14.16
CA LEU A 393 -10.70 10.78 -12.85
C LEU A 393 -12.21 10.96 -12.99
N ASP A 394 -12.99 9.92 -12.70
CA ASP A 394 -14.45 9.94 -12.77
C ASP A 394 -15.04 10.22 -11.39
N PRO A 395 -15.51 11.45 -11.10
CA PRO A 395 -16.09 11.76 -9.79
C PRO A 395 -17.39 11.00 -9.53
N SER A 396 -18.05 10.43 -10.55
CA SER A 396 -19.26 9.63 -10.32
C SER A 396 -18.97 8.32 -9.56
N SER A 397 -17.70 7.89 -9.52
CA SER A 397 -17.27 6.76 -8.70
C SER A 397 -17.12 7.11 -7.22
N PHE A 398 -17.13 8.40 -6.85
CA PHE A 398 -17.07 8.81 -5.44
C PHE A 398 -18.28 8.29 -4.69
N VAL A 399 -18.08 7.92 -3.44
CA VAL A 399 -19.17 7.51 -2.55
C VAL A 399 -20.16 8.67 -2.38
N SER A 400 -19.65 9.87 -2.15
CA SER A 400 -20.46 11.00 -1.71
C SER A 400 -20.78 12.04 -2.79
N PRO A 401 -22.07 12.35 -3.03
CA PRO A 401 -22.46 13.48 -3.88
C PRO A 401 -21.91 14.83 -3.40
N VAL A 402 -21.75 15.00 -2.08
CA VAL A 402 -21.12 16.20 -1.49
C VAL A 402 -19.66 16.32 -1.93
N SER A 403 -18.90 15.22 -1.87
CA SER A 403 -17.50 15.20 -2.30
C SER A 403 -17.34 15.47 -3.80
N ILE A 404 -18.31 15.05 -4.64
CA ILE A 404 -18.35 15.41 -6.07
C ILE A 404 -18.44 16.93 -6.25
N THR A 405 -19.34 17.60 -5.51
CA THR A 405 -19.48 19.05 -5.62
C THR A 405 -18.23 19.79 -5.14
N ARG A 406 -17.63 19.34 -4.02
CA ARG A 406 -16.37 19.91 -3.52
C ARG A 406 -15.23 19.72 -4.51
N TYR A 407 -15.13 18.56 -5.15
CA TYR A 407 -14.15 18.32 -6.22
C TYR A 407 -14.37 19.26 -7.41
N ALA A 408 -15.62 19.46 -7.83
CA ALA A 408 -15.95 20.41 -8.89
C ALA A 408 -15.55 21.84 -8.52
N ASP A 409 -15.84 22.27 -7.31
CA ASP A 409 -15.49 23.61 -6.82
C ASP A 409 -13.96 23.79 -6.75
N ILE A 410 -13.22 22.81 -6.21
CA ILE A 410 -11.74 22.83 -6.19
C ILE A 410 -11.18 22.92 -7.60
N THR A 411 -11.68 22.10 -8.53
CA THR A 411 -11.13 22.04 -9.89
C THR A 411 -11.51 23.25 -10.73
N GLY A 412 -12.62 23.92 -10.41
CA GLY A 412 -13.08 25.16 -11.04
C GLY A 412 -12.46 26.44 -10.47
N ASP A 413 -11.94 26.43 -9.25
CA ASP A 413 -11.36 27.61 -8.59
C ASP A 413 -9.99 28.00 -9.19
N ALA A 414 -9.95 29.00 -10.07
CA ALA A 414 -8.71 29.44 -10.72
C ALA A 414 -7.60 29.92 -9.76
N SER A 415 -7.91 30.22 -8.49
CA SER A 415 -6.91 30.67 -7.50
C SER A 415 -6.05 29.53 -6.94
N VAL A 416 -6.53 28.28 -7.02
CA VAL A 416 -5.79 27.11 -6.54
C VAL A 416 -4.81 26.64 -7.63
N PRO A 417 -3.49 26.60 -7.38
CA PRO A 417 -2.52 26.07 -8.33
C PRO A 417 -2.55 24.54 -8.41
N ALA A 418 -1.97 23.95 -9.44
CA ALA A 418 -1.85 22.49 -9.57
C ALA A 418 -0.45 22.04 -9.12
N GLU A 419 -0.28 21.74 -7.83
CA GLU A 419 1.01 21.42 -7.21
C GLU A 419 1.00 20.08 -6.48
N ASP A 420 2.09 19.32 -6.59
CA ASP A 420 2.29 18.08 -5.81
C ASP A 420 2.56 18.42 -4.34
N LEU A 421 2.18 17.54 -3.41
CA LEU A 421 2.60 17.60 -2.00
C LEU A 421 4.09 17.28 -1.82
N ASN A 422 4.74 16.77 -2.86
CA ASN A 422 6.14 16.37 -2.88
C ASN A 422 6.99 17.21 -3.83
N PRO A 423 8.27 17.46 -3.49
CA PRO A 423 9.21 18.02 -4.45
C PRO A 423 9.44 17.09 -5.64
N ALA A 424 9.70 17.66 -6.82
CA ALA A 424 9.91 16.94 -8.07
C ALA A 424 11.08 15.93 -8.04
N SER A 425 12.11 16.21 -7.23
CA SER A 425 13.22 15.29 -6.96
C SER A 425 13.18 14.86 -5.50
N ARG A 426 12.94 13.56 -5.25
CA ARG A 426 12.81 13.02 -3.89
C ARG A 426 13.19 11.55 -3.86
N THR A 427 13.86 11.12 -2.80
CA THR A 427 13.90 9.70 -2.42
C THR A 427 13.19 9.53 -1.08
N VAL A 428 12.39 8.48 -0.96
CA VAL A 428 11.74 8.07 0.29
C VAL A 428 12.09 6.62 0.57
N ALA A 429 12.71 6.37 1.72
CA ALA A 429 12.95 5.03 2.24
C ALA A 429 11.90 4.74 3.30
N PHE A 430 10.91 3.93 2.92
CA PHE A 430 9.88 3.38 3.80
C PHE A 430 10.43 2.11 4.44
N ASN A 431 11.42 2.29 5.32
CA ASN A 431 12.18 1.18 5.90
C ASN A 431 11.33 0.34 6.85
N ALA A 432 10.26 0.89 7.44
CA ALA A 432 9.34 0.09 8.25
C ALA A 432 8.58 -0.95 7.41
N MET A 433 8.27 -0.67 6.14
CA MET A 433 7.63 -1.62 5.22
C MET A 433 8.53 -2.13 4.08
N ASP A 434 9.86 -2.02 4.23
CA ASP A 434 10.86 -2.48 3.27
C ASP A 434 10.66 -1.98 1.83
N ARG A 435 10.14 -0.76 1.66
CA ARG A 435 9.96 -0.10 0.34
C ARG A 435 10.90 1.08 0.14
N THR A 436 11.22 1.38 -1.11
CA THR A 436 11.93 2.61 -1.46
C THR A 436 11.35 3.19 -2.74
N VAL A 437 11.10 4.49 -2.74
CA VAL A 437 10.66 5.22 -3.93
C VAL A 437 11.63 6.34 -4.24
N HIS A 438 12.00 6.44 -5.50
CA HIS A 438 12.90 7.45 -6.01
C HIS A 438 12.25 8.17 -7.19
N ARG A 439 12.01 9.47 -7.03
CA ARG A 439 11.34 10.33 -8.00
C ARG A 439 12.31 11.35 -8.55
N ARG A 440 12.24 11.54 -9.86
CA ARG A 440 12.98 12.54 -10.63
C ARG A 440 12.07 13.16 -11.68
N PRO A 441 12.42 14.34 -12.20
CA PRO A 441 11.83 14.81 -13.45
C PRO A 441 11.92 13.70 -14.51
N GLY A 442 10.77 13.30 -15.06
CA GLY A 442 10.70 12.29 -16.11
C GLY A 442 10.52 10.83 -15.66
N TYR A 443 10.72 10.47 -14.38
CA TYR A 443 10.50 9.09 -13.93
C TYR A 443 10.30 8.91 -12.41
N ALA A 444 9.77 7.75 -12.03
CA ALA A 444 9.81 7.23 -10.66
C ALA A 444 10.26 5.77 -10.66
N PHE A 445 11.10 5.40 -9.70
CA PHE A 445 11.56 4.03 -9.45
C PHE A 445 11.02 3.57 -8.09
N ALA A 446 10.37 2.43 -8.05
CA ALA A 446 9.77 1.84 -6.86
C ALA A 446 10.33 0.45 -6.62
N LEU A 447 10.93 0.24 -5.45
CA LEU A 447 11.61 -0.99 -5.05
C LEU A 447 10.84 -1.70 -3.94
N ALA A 448 10.58 -2.98 -4.13
CA ALA A 448 10.04 -3.89 -3.13
C ALA A 448 11.13 -4.83 -2.61
N ARG A 449 11.26 -4.88 -1.28
CA ARG A 449 12.14 -5.80 -0.56
C ARG A 449 11.34 -6.57 0.48
N SER A 450 12.02 -7.48 1.16
CA SER A 450 11.47 -8.25 2.27
C SER A 450 12.55 -8.52 3.29
N SER A 451 12.12 -8.94 4.47
CA SER A 451 12.99 -9.28 5.59
C SER A 451 12.27 -10.19 6.57
N SER A 452 12.87 -10.41 7.73
CA SER A 452 12.21 -10.99 8.89
C SER A 452 11.08 -10.13 9.47
N ARG A 453 10.91 -8.88 9.00
CA ARG A 453 9.84 -7.97 9.45
C ARG A 453 8.68 -7.89 8.46
N ILE A 454 8.97 -8.01 7.17
CA ILE A 454 8.03 -7.73 6.08
C ILE A 454 7.94 -8.91 5.14
N SER A 455 6.69 -9.29 4.83
CA SER A 455 6.38 -10.42 3.97
C SER A 455 7.03 -10.29 2.60
N LYS A 456 7.45 -11.43 2.06
CA LYS A 456 7.91 -11.53 0.67
C LYS A 456 6.82 -11.17 -0.32
N TYR A 457 5.59 -11.51 0.02
CA TYR A 457 4.43 -11.29 -0.81
C TYR A 457 3.15 -11.50 0.01
N GLU A 458 2.00 -11.32 -0.64
CA GLU A 458 0.73 -11.83 -0.13
C GLU A 458 0.01 -12.65 -1.22
N TYR A 459 -0.34 -13.89 -0.89
CA TYR A 459 -1.34 -14.72 -1.56
C TYR A 459 -2.50 -14.94 -0.59
N MET A 460 -3.75 -14.76 -0.98
CA MET A 460 -4.86 -15.11 -0.09
C MET A 460 -6.14 -15.34 -0.90
N SER A 461 -6.93 -16.34 -0.51
CA SER A 461 -8.27 -16.58 -1.04
C SER A 461 -8.33 -16.65 -2.59
N GLY A 462 -7.31 -17.22 -3.22
CA GLY A 462 -7.25 -17.34 -4.69
C GLY A 462 -6.83 -16.06 -5.44
N GLU A 463 -6.36 -15.03 -4.74
CA GLU A 463 -5.78 -13.81 -5.33
C GLU A 463 -4.25 -13.85 -5.29
N ASN A 464 -3.60 -13.26 -6.31
CA ASN A 464 -2.14 -13.19 -6.47
C ASN A 464 -1.46 -14.58 -6.44
N LEU A 465 -1.89 -15.47 -7.34
CA LEU A 465 -1.58 -16.91 -7.34
C LEU A 465 -0.08 -17.25 -7.45
N MET A 466 0.74 -16.40 -8.06
CA MET A 466 2.16 -16.65 -8.32
C MET A 466 3.06 -15.50 -7.84
N PRO A 467 3.07 -15.17 -6.54
CA PRO A 467 3.65 -13.91 -6.08
C PRO A 467 5.10 -14.05 -5.58
N TRP A 468 5.68 -15.23 -5.79
CA TRP A 468 6.80 -15.81 -5.05
C TRP A 468 8.03 -14.91 -4.86
N PHE A 469 8.30 -14.02 -5.81
CA PHE A 469 9.50 -13.18 -5.84
C PHE A 469 9.20 -11.66 -5.79
N GLN A 470 7.96 -11.25 -5.53
CA GLN A 470 7.56 -9.83 -5.52
C GLN A 470 8.33 -8.99 -4.47
N GLY A 471 8.82 -9.62 -3.39
CA GLY A 471 9.62 -8.98 -2.34
C GLY A 471 11.11 -9.33 -2.38
N ASP A 472 11.60 -9.99 -3.45
CA ASP A 472 13.01 -10.40 -3.59
C ASP A 472 13.85 -9.39 -4.37
N GLY A 473 13.61 -8.10 -4.10
CA GLY A 473 14.26 -6.98 -4.78
C GLY A 473 13.60 -6.60 -6.10
N ALA A 474 12.33 -6.99 -6.31
CA ALA A 474 11.57 -6.62 -7.49
C ALA A 474 11.38 -5.09 -7.55
N TYR A 475 11.48 -4.51 -8.74
CA TYR A 475 11.26 -3.08 -8.92
C TYR A 475 10.42 -2.72 -10.15
N TYR A 476 9.91 -1.50 -10.13
CA TYR A 476 9.04 -0.93 -11.14
C TYR A 476 9.51 0.50 -11.43
N LEU A 477 9.66 0.83 -12.71
CA LEU A 477 10.13 2.14 -13.16
C LEU A 477 9.06 2.76 -14.06
N TYR A 478 8.40 3.77 -13.52
CA TYR A 478 7.34 4.54 -14.16
C TYR A 478 7.98 5.69 -14.93
N LEU A 479 7.67 5.81 -16.23
CA LEU A 479 8.13 6.92 -17.06
C LEU A 479 7.03 7.98 -17.16
N SER A 480 7.41 9.25 -17.02
CA SER A 480 6.49 10.38 -17.15
C SER A 480 5.90 10.43 -18.55
N GLY A 481 4.63 10.82 -18.68
CA GLY A 481 3.95 10.83 -19.98
C GLY A 481 3.32 9.51 -20.37
N GLN A 482 3.77 8.39 -19.80
CA GLN A 482 3.27 7.07 -20.12
C GLN A 482 1.96 6.77 -19.39
N ASP A 483 0.98 6.22 -20.09
CA ASP A 483 -0.15 5.56 -19.42
C ASP A 483 0.34 4.27 -18.76
N GLN A 484 0.32 4.26 -17.43
CA GLN A 484 0.86 3.17 -16.62
C GLN A 484 0.05 1.87 -16.73
N THR A 485 -1.19 1.89 -17.25
CA THR A 485 -1.95 0.65 -17.55
C THR A 485 -1.31 -0.16 -18.68
N GLN A 486 -0.44 0.45 -19.48
CA GLN A 486 0.29 -0.22 -20.56
C GLN A 486 1.62 -0.82 -20.10
N ALA A 487 2.17 -0.31 -18.99
CA ALA A 487 3.43 -0.77 -18.41
C ALA A 487 3.23 -1.78 -17.26
N TYR A 488 2.18 -1.58 -16.46
CA TYR A 488 1.96 -2.26 -15.18
C TYR A 488 0.49 -2.63 -14.97
N GLY A 489 0.15 -3.09 -13.75
CA GLY A 489 -1.17 -3.61 -13.41
C GLY A 489 -1.33 -5.10 -13.73
N VAL A 490 -2.58 -5.57 -13.75
CA VAL A 490 -2.88 -7.01 -13.85
C VAL A 490 -2.29 -7.67 -15.11
N ASP A 491 -2.21 -6.93 -16.22
CA ASP A 491 -1.71 -7.46 -17.48
C ASP A 491 -0.22 -7.76 -17.40
N TYR A 492 0.55 -6.87 -16.76
CA TYR A 492 1.97 -7.09 -16.49
C TYR A 492 2.17 -8.39 -15.71
N PHE A 493 1.46 -8.59 -14.59
CA PHE A 493 1.58 -9.82 -13.80
C PHE A 493 1.01 -11.06 -14.50
N THR A 494 0.14 -10.88 -15.49
CA THR A 494 -0.41 -11.97 -16.31
C THR A 494 0.60 -12.44 -17.36
N THR A 495 1.30 -11.53 -18.02
CA THR A 495 2.20 -11.85 -19.15
C THR A 495 3.67 -11.97 -18.76
N VAL A 496 4.13 -11.25 -17.73
CA VAL A 496 5.51 -11.39 -17.22
C VAL A 496 5.59 -12.62 -16.33
N SER A 497 6.58 -13.48 -16.60
CA SER A 497 6.84 -14.64 -15.75
C SER A 497 7.18 -14.19 -14.32
N PRO A 498 6.64 -14.84 -13.27
CA PRO A 498 6.97 -14.48 -11.88
C PRO A 498 8.47 -14.67 -11.57
N TYR A 499 9.17 -15.54 -12.30
CA TYR A 499 10.63 -15.73 -12.19
C TYR A 499 11.44 -14.62 -12.87
N ALA A 500 10.79 -13.83 -13.73
CA ALA A 500 11.40 -12.80 -14.55
C ALA A 500 10.96 -11.38 -14.13
N LEU A 501 10.54 -11.16 -12.89
CA LEU A 501 10.28 -9.82 -12.39
C LEU A 501 11.59 -9.02 -12.38
N ALA A 502 11.54 -7.75 -12.82
CA ALA A 502 12.72 -6.89 -12.88
C ALA A 502 13.41 -6.78 -11.51
N GLY A 503 14.72 -7.01 -11.46
CA GLY A 503 15.55 -7.01 -10.24
C GLY A 503 15.66 -8.34 -9.52
N VAL A 504 14.80 -9.33 -9.82
CA VAL A 504 14.75 -10.61 -9.11
C VAL A 504 15.90 -11.53 -9.52
N THR A 505 16.47 -12.21 -8.52
CA THR A 505 17.29 -13.41 -8.71
C THR A 505 16.46 -14.62 -8.30
N ALA A 506 16.10 -15.48 -9.25
CA ALA A 506 15.24 -16.64 -9.01
C ALA A 506 15.94 -17.95 -9.39
N PRO A 507 15.71 -19.04 -8.64
CA PRO A 507 16.10 -20.37 -9.08
C PRO A 507 15.28 -20.76 -10.32
N VAL A 508 15.89 -21.50 -11.23
CA VAL A 508 15.22 -22.10 -12.39
C VAL A 508 14.52 -23.37 -11.89
N GLU A 509 13.24 -23.25 -11.61
CA GLU A 509 12.38 -24.33 -11.12
C GLU A 509 10.92 -24.12 -11.51
N GLU A 510 10.08 -25.13 -11.25
CA GLU A 510 8.64 -25.03 -11.39
C GLU A 510 7.96 -25.05 -10.01
N ARG A 511 7.23 -23.98 -9.70
CA ARG A 511 6.41 -23.82 -8.51
C ARG A 511 4.94 -23.94 -8.87
N ARG A 512 4.20 -24.67 -8.05
CA ARG A 512 2.74 -24.82 -8.16
C ARG A 512 2.07 -23.82 -7.23
N THR A 513 0.94 -23.29 -7.68
CA THR A 513 0.07 -22.42 -6.88
C THR A 513 -0.62 -23.22 -5.77
N VAL A 514 -1.09 -22.55 -4.73
CA VAL A 514 -1.80 -23.20 -3.61
C VAL A 514 -3.03 -24.00 -4.08
N PRO A 515 -3.90 -23.50 -5.00
CA PRO A 515 -5.00 -24.31 -5.52
C PRO A 515 -4.55 -25.52 -6.33
N GLU A 516 -3.45 -25.43 -7.08
CA GLU A 516 -2.91 -26.61 -7.79
C GLU A 516 -2.39 -27.65 -6.81
N LEU A 517 -1.73 -27.24 -5.72
CA LEU A 517 -1.18 -28.13 -4.71
C LEU A 517 -2.26 -28.86 -3.91
N TYR A 518 -3.31 -28.14 -3.48
CA TYR A 518 -4.25 -28.64 -2.46
C TYR A 518 -5.70 -28.73 -2.92
N GLY A 519 -6.01 -28.36 -4.16
CA GLY A 519 -7.36 -28.40 -4.74
C GLY A 519 -8.33 -27.33 -4.19
N LYS A 520 -7.87 -26.44 -3.31
CA LYS A 520 -8.65 -25.37 -2.66
C LYS A 520 -7.75 -24.15 -2.36
N PRO A 521 -8.30 -22.97 -2.03
CA PRO A 521 -7.51 -21.72 -1.95
C PRO A 521 -6.67 -21.58 -0.66
N TYR A 522 -6.46 -22.65 0.09
CA TYR A 522 -5.68 -22.67 1.33
C TYR A 522 -5.19 -24.09 1.63
N TYR A 523 -4.23 -24.20 2.56
CA TYR A 523 -3.81 -25.48 3.12
C TYR A 523 -4.66 -25.77 4.35
N ASP A 524 -5.07 -27.01 4.55
CA ASP A 524 -6.05 -27.36 5.58
C ASP A 524 -5.62 -28.65 6.25
N ASN A 525 -5.34 -28.54 7.55
CA ASN A 525 -4.88 -29.66 8.37
C ASN A 525 -5.19 -29.33 9.84
N PRO A 526 -6.49 -29.33 10.22
CA PRO A 526 -6.91 -28.95 11.58
C PRO A 526 -6.47 -29.96 12.65
N GLY A 527 -6.16 -31.21 12.25
CA GLY A 527 -5.66 -32.24 13.17
C GLY A 527 -4.19 -32.12 13.55
N HIS A 528 -3.41 -31.28 12.86
CA HIS A 528 -2.02 -31.01 13.19
C HIS A 528 -1.91 -30.03 14.38
N PRO A 529 -0.86 -30.08 15.22
CA PRO A 529 -0.68 -29.11 16.32
C PRO A 529 -0.66 -27.64 15.91
N LEU A 530 -0.29 -27.35 14.66
CA LEU A 530 -0.36 -26.00 14.07
C LEU A 530 -1.77 -25.58 13.64
N ASN A 531 -2.75 -26.48 13.70
CA ASN A 531 -4.17 -26.26 13.42
C ASN A 531 -4.42 -25.41 12.16
N PHE A 532 -4.01 -25.91 11.00
CA PHE A 532 -4.19 -25.19 9.74
C PHE A 532 -5.67 -25.14 9.37
N THR A 533 -6.22 -23.93 9.34
CA THR A 533 -7.55 -23.61 8.83
C THR A 533 -7.46 -22.32 8.02
N SER A 534 -8.48 -22.00 7.22
CA SER A 534 -8.49 -20.77 6.40
C SER A 534 -8.30 -19.46 7.19
N SER A 535 -8.48 -19.50 8.51
CA SER A 535 -8.33 -18.36 9.42
C SER A 535 -7.35 -18.63 10.57
N SER A 536 -6.42 -19.59 10.46
CA SER A 536 -5.43 -19.80 11.53
C SER A 536 -4.18 -18.94 11.37
N GLU A 537 -3.47 -18.66 12.46
CA GLU A 537 -2.19 -17.95 12.43
C GLU A 537 -1.13 -18.70 11.63
N SER A 538 -1.17 -20.04 11.66
CA SER A 538 -0.31 -20.87 10.83
C SER A 538 -0.57 -20.66 9.34
N GLN A 539 -1.84 -20.52 8.94
CA GLN A 539 -2.19 -20.23 7.56
C GLN A 539 -1.65 -18.85 7.12
N ASN A 540 -1.80 -17.84 7.98
CA ASN A 540 -1.23 -16.50 7.77
C ASN A 540 0.30 -16.54 7.60
N THR A 541 0.97 -17.19 8.55
CA THR A 541 2.43 -17.27 8.65
C THR A 541 3.05 -18.06 7.50
N TYR A 542 2.47 -19.21 7.14
CA TYR A 542 3.13 -20.16 6.26
C TYR A 542 2.61 -20.18 4.82
N VAL A 543 1.41 -19.66 4.57
CA VAL A 543 0.80 -19.71 3.23
C VAL A 543 0.50 -18.32 2.72
N TYR A 544 -0.15 -17.48 3.53
CA TYR A 544 -0.71 -16.25 2.99
C TYR A 544 0.32 -15.14 2.80
N PHE A 545 1.17 -14.86 3.80
CA PHE A 545 2.11 -13.75 3.70
C PHE A 545 3.43 -14.05 4.42
N PRO A 546 4.17 -15.08 3.97
CA PRO A 546 5.39 -15.50 4.64
C PRO A 546 6.48 -14.41 4.59
N CYS A 547 7.12 -14.18 5.73
CA CYS A 547 8.30 -13.32 5.85
C CYS A 547 9.57 -14.04 5.37
N GLY A 548 10.54 -13.24 4.94
CA GLY A 548 11.91 -13.72 4.76
C GLY A 548 12.56 -14.08 6.10
N THR A 549 13.68 -14.78 6.04
CA THR A 549 14.49 -15.12 7.23
C THR A 549 15.62 -14.12 7.48
N GLY A 550 16.04 -13.36 6.46
CA GLY A 550 17.10 -12.37 6.56
C GLY A 550 16.67 -11.05 7.22
N PRO A 551 17.45 -10.49 8.17
CA PRO A 551 17.10 -9.22 8.82
C PRO A 551 17.56 -7.97 8.04
N HIS A 552 18.49 -8.11 7.10
CA HIS A 552 19.14 -6.98 6.42
C HIS A 552 18.31 -6.48 5.23
N SER A 553 17.51 -5.43 5.46
CA SER A 553 16.68 -4.78 4.44
C SER A 553 16.39 -3.36 4.87
N GLY A 554 16.84 -2.37 4.10
CA GLY A 554 16.71 -0.96 4.47
C GLY A 554 17.68 -0.08 3.71
N GLY A 555 17.75 1.22 4.03
CA GLY A 555 18.57 2.13 3.24
C GLY A 555 18.66 3.54 3.80
N ALA A 556 19.68 4.27 3.35
CA ALA A 556 19.89 5.67 3.68
C ALA A 556 19.40 6.61 2.55
N VAL A 557 18.96 7.80 2.93
CA VAL A 557 18.55 8.90 2.04
C VAL A 557 19.33 10.16 2.41
N LEU A 558 19.90 10.82 1.39
CA LEU A 558 20.61 12.10 1.54
C LEU A 558 20.05 13.11 0.54
N GLY A 559 19.16 13.98 1.00
CA GLY A 559 18.45 14.93 0.14
C GLY A 559 17.58 14.19 -0.88
N ALA A 560 17.85 14.40 -2.16
CA ALA A 560 17.11 13.73 -3.23
C ALA A 560 17.67 12.33 -3.55
N TYR A 561 18.85 11.95 -3.06
CA TYR A 561 19.55 10.70 -3.40
C TYR A 561 19.32 9.61 -2.36
N GLY A 562 19.58 8.35 -2.73
CA GLY A 562 19.40 7.23 -1.81
C GLY A 562 20.33 6.05 -2.08
N ALA A 563 20.42 5.19 -1.07
CA ALA A 563 21.02 3.87 -1.15
C ALA A 563 20.08 2.88 -0.44
N ALA A 564 19.80 1.75 -1.06
CA ALA A 564 18.98 0.67 -0.53
C ALA A 564 19.79 -0.63 -0.55
N ALA A 565 19.55 -1.50 0.43
CA ALA A 565 20.22 -2.78 0.59
C ALA A 565 19.21 -3.88 0.92
N MET A 566 19.51 -5.10 0.50
CA MET A 566 18.79 -6.33 0.87
C MET A 566 19.72 -7.55 0.80
N VAL A 567 19.60 -8.46 1.77
CA VAL A 567 20.12 -9.82 1.64
C VAL A 567 18.96 -10.76 1.37
N GLN A 568 18.91 -11.32 0.17
CA GLN A 568 17.88 -12.28 -0.23
C GLN A 568 18.06 -13.58 0.54
N SER A 569 16.97 -14.07 1.13
CA SER A 569 16.95 -15.26 1.98
C SER A 569 15.84 -16.22 1.58
N ASP A 570 15.83 -17.41 2.18
CA ASP A 570 14.64 -18.25 2.24
C ASP A 570 13.53 -17.58 3.05
N ASP A 571 12.31 -18.10 2.93
CA ASP A 571 11.16 -17.73 3.76
C ASP A 571 11.01 -18.64 4.99
N VAL A 572 10.18 -18.19 5.92
CA VAL A 572 9.83 -18.92 7.15
C VAL A 572 9.31 -20.35 6.87
N PRO A 573 8.38 -20.59 5.92
CA PRO A 573 7.94 -21.93 5.55
C PRO A 573 9.09 -22.88 5.21
N TYR A 574 9.98 -22.48 4.31
CA TYR A 574 11.09 -23.35 3.91
C TYR A 574 11.97 -23.72 5.09
N ARG A 575 12.38 -22.73 5.90
CA ARG A 575 13.18 -22.94 7.12
C ARG A 575 12.53 -23.94 8.07
N ASP A 576 11.25 -23.78 8.35
CA ASP A 576 10.56 -24.58 9.36
C ASP A 576 10.18 -25.98 8.87
N LYS A 577 10.02 -26.16 7.55
CA LYS A 577 9.97 -27.50 6.95
C LYS A 577 11.27 -28.26 7.21
N GLN A 578 12.43 -27.64 7.01
CA GLN A 578 13.72 -28.29 7.24
C GLN A 578 13.94 -28.67 8.71
N LYS A 579 13.27 -27.98 9.64
CA LYS A 579 13.28 -28.29 11.08
C LYS A 579 12.26 -29.38 11.49
N GLY A 580 11.47 -29.90 10.56
CA GLY A 580 10.43 -30.90 10.83
C GLY A 580 9.19 -30.35 11.56
N ILE A 581 8.98 -29.03 11.53
CA ILE A 581 7.83 -28.37 12.20
C ILE A 581 6.56 -28.47 11.34
N LEU A 582 6.71 -28.40 10.02
CA LEU A 582 5.58 -28.41 9.09
C LEU A 582 5.15 -29.84 8.71
N PRO A 583 3.86 -30.07 8.43
CA PRO A 583 3.34 -31.37 8.00
C PRO A 583 4.10 -31.96 6.80
N GLY A 584 4.17 -33.29 6.69
CA GLY A 584 4.91 -33.98 5.64
C GLY A 584 4.48 -33.61 4.21
N ASP A 585 3.18 -33.39 4.01
CA ASP A 585 2.53 -33.00 2.76
C ASP A 585 2.59 -31.50 2.45
N PHE A 586 3.02 -30.66 3.40
CA PHE A 586 3.16 -29.22 3.18
C PHE A 586 4.35 -28.94 2.23
N VAL A 587 4.07 -28.40 1.05
CA VAL A 587 5.07 -28.13 0.01
C VAL A 587 5.70 -26.74 0.23
N VAL A 588 7.03 -26.68 0.17
CA VAL A 588 7.84 -25.46 0.29
C VAL A 588 8.89 -25.43 -0.81
N TYR A 589 9.37 -24.23 -1.14
CA TYR A 589 10.38 -24.02 -2.18
C TYR A 589 11.53 -23.18 -1.61
N GLY A 590 12.76 -23.67 -1.74
CA GLY A 590 13.95 -22.92 -1.35
C GLY A 590 14.22 -21.78 -2.34
N ASN A 591 14.78 -20.68 -1.85
CA ASN A 591 15.10 -19.51 -2.67
C ASN A 591 16.53 -19.57 -3.23
N ALA A 592 16.82 -18.71 -4.21
CA ALA A 592 18.19 -18.36 -4.57
C ALA A 592 18.81 -17.40 -3.54
N THR A 593 20.13 -17.24 -3.59
CA THR A 593 20.89 -16.32 -2.75
C THR A 593 21.32 -15.09 -3.54
N SER A 594 21.32 -13.93 -2.87
CA SER A 594 22.00 -12.73 -3.35
C SER A 594 22.10 -11.66 -2.27
N THR A 595 23.16 -10.85 -2.35
CA THR A 595 23.32 -9.60 -1.60
C THR A 595 23.22 -8.43 -2.58
N LYS A 596 22.21 -7.57 -2.42
CA LYS A 596 21.88 -6.53 -3.39
C LYS A 596 21.92 -5.12 -2.79
N SER A 597 22.41 -4.18 -3.59
CA SER A 597 22.34 -2.75 -3.36
C SER A 597 21.76 -2.02 -4.56
N TRP A 598 20.97 -0.99 -4.29
CA TRP A 598 20.48 -0.03 -5.27
C TRP A 598 20.93 1.37 -4.87
N PHE A 599 21.65 2.06 -5.73
CA PHE A 599 22.09 3.44 -5.54
C PHE A 599 21.32 4.35 -6.48
N LEU A 600 20.67 5.35 -5.90
CA LEU A 600 19.59 6.12 -6.52
C LEU A 600 20.08 7.56 -6.74
N PHE A 601 20.59 7.84 -7.95
CA PHE A 601 21.27 9.10 -8.29
C PHE A 601 20.35 10.10 -8.99
N ASP A 602 20.85 10.98 -9.85
CA ASP A 602 20.03 11.95 -10.59
C ASP A 602 19.39 11.33 -11.82
N ASP A 603 20.19 10.72 -12.69
CA ASP A 603 19.72 10.21 -13.98
C ASP A 603 19.71 8.67 -14.07
N GLU A 604 20.30 7.98 -13.09
CA GLU A 604 20.45 6.54 -13.10
C GLU A 604 20.22 5.86 -11.74
N ILE A 605 19.87 4.58 -11.84
CA ILE A 605 19.80 3.65 -10.71
C ILE A 605 20.87 2.59 -10.91
N VAL A 606 21.90 2.59 -10.06
CA VAL A 606 22.97 1.59 -10.09
C VAL A 606 22.60 0.42 -9.20
N VAL A 607 22.66 -0.80 -9.73
CA VAL A 607 22.38 -2.03 -9.00
C VAL A 607 23.65 -2.87 -8.92
N LEU A 608 24.04 -3.21 -7.69
CA LEU A 608 25.10 -4.17 -7.42
C LEU A 608 24.48 -5.42 -6.81
N ALA A 609 24.84 -6.59 -7.33
CA ALA A 609 24.49 -7.88 -6.77
C ALA A 609 25.76 -8.73 -6.61
N ALA A 610 25.92 -9.34 -5.45
CA ALA A 610 26.97 -10.30 -5.14
C ALA A 610 26.34 -11.57 -4.53
N ASP A 611 27.12 -12.65 -4.44
CA ASP A 611 26.64 -13.96 -3.97
C ASP A 611 25.44 -14.51 -4.77
N VAL A 612 25.36 -14.16 -6.05
CA VAL A 612 24.26 -14.57 -6.93
C VAL A 612 24.45 -16.04 -7.28
N GLY A 613 23.64 -16.89 -6.65
CA GLY A 613 23.75 -18.34 -6.75
C GLY A 613 22.62 -19.06 -6.02
N ASP A 614 22.83 -20.35 -5.78
CA ASP A 614 21.88 -21.20 -5.08
C ASP A 614 22.63 -22.29 -4.29
N ALA A 615 22.37 -22.37 -2.99
CA ALA A 615 22.98 -23.36 -2.10
C ALA A 615 22.59 -24.80 -2.47
N ALA A 616 21.43 -25.02 -3.10
CA ALA A 616 20.98 -26.31 -3.61
C ALA A 616 21.57 -26.67 -4.98
N GLY A 617 22.37 -25.79 -5.58
CA GLY A 617 23.05 -26.02 -6.86
C GLY A 617 22.16 -25.94 -8.10
N ARG A 618 20.90 -25.47 -7.99
CA ARG A 618 20.04 -25.22 -9.15
C ARG A 618 20.62 -24.11 -10.02
N ALA A 619 20.21 -24.07 -11.29
CA ALA A 619 20.48 -22.92 -12.14
C ALA A 619 19.74 -21.68 -11.60
N VAL A 620 20.28 -20.49 -11.84
CA VAL A 620 19.74 -19.22 -11.32
C VAL A 620 19.69 -18.19 -12.41
N THR A 621 18.61 -17.40 -12.46
CA THR A 621 18.46 -16.28 -13.38
C THR A 621 18.35 -14.99 -12.58
N THR A 622 19.15 -13.98 -12.92
CA THR A 622 18.94 -12.61 -12.45
C THR A 622 18.35 -11.78 -13.58
N THR A 623 17.17 -11.21 -13.36
CA THR A 623 16.47 -10.36 -14.33
C THR A 623 16.89 -8.92 -14.10
N VAL A 624 17.63 -8.34 -15.05
CA VAL A 624 17.99 -6.92 -15.06
C VAL A 624 16.76 -6.07 -15.37
N ASP A 625 15.90 -6.48 -16.28
CA ASP A 625 14.61 -5.79 -16.47
C ASP A 625 13.62 -6.67 -17.23
N SER A 626 12.34 -6.38 -17.03
CA SER A 626 11.25 -6.92 -17.82
C SER A 626 10.28 -5.80 -18.18
N ARG A 627 10.02 -5.62 -19.47
CA ARG A 627 9.13 -4.56 -19.99
C ARG A 627 8.06 -5.15 -20.87
N THR A 628 6.84 -4.67 -20.68
CA THR A 628 5.72 -5.00 -21.55
C THR A 628 5.43 -3.85 -22.50
N ALA A 629 5.01 -4.19 -23.71
CA ALA A 629 4.39 -3.28 -24.66
C ALA A 629 3.13 -3.92 -25.25
N ALA A 630 2.25 -3.09 -25.79
CA ALA A 630 1.15 -3.61 -26.60
C ALA A 630 1.73 -4.28 -27.87
N PRO A 631 1.08 -5.33 -28.42
CA PRO A 631 1.61 -6.06 -29.58
C PRO A 631 1.82 -5.19 -30.84
N ASP A 632 1.06 -4.10 -30.95
CA ASP A 632 1.10 -3.12 -32.04
C ASP A 632 2.06 -1.94 -31.77
N ASP A 633 2.68 -1.87 -30.59
CA ASP A 633 3.67 -0.86 -30.29
C ASP A 633 4.97 -1.11 -31.09
N LEU A 634 5.51 -0.06 -31.71
CA LEU A 634 6.79 -0.10 -32.39
C LEU A 634 7.92 -0.06 -31.36
N THR A 635 8.52 -1.24 -31.11
CA THR A 635 9.62 -1.40 -30.15
C THR A 635 10.94 -1.68 -30.85
N THR A 636 12.02 -1.09 -30.35
CA THR A 636 13.37 -1.28 -30.87
C THR A 636 14.34 -1.59 -29.75
N VAL A 637 15.27 -2.50 -30.04
CA VAL A 637 16.35 -2.90 -29.13
C VAL A 637 17.67 -2.69 -29.85
N THR A 638 18.48 -1.79 -29.31
CA THR A 638 19.80 -1.40 -29.85
C THR A 638 20.84 -1.46 -28.73
N GLY A 639 22.10 -1.64 -29.07
CA GLY A 639 23.16 -1.77 -28.07
C GLY A 639 24.55 -1.69 -28.64
N ALA A 640 25.54 -1.89 -27.78
CA ALA A 640 26.91 -2.17 -28.19
C ALA A 640 27.52 -3.25 -27.32
N LEU A 641 28.35 -4.10 -27.92
CA LEU A 641 29.20 -5.05 -27.22
C LEU A 641 30.39 -4.33 -26.57
N ARG A 642 31.04 -4.96 -25.58
CA ARG A 642 32.25 -4.40 -24.94
C ARG A 642 33.41 -4.18 -25.91
N ASP A 643 33.46 -4.94 -27.00
CA ASP A 643 34.45 -4.75 -28.08
C ASP A 643 34.09 -3.60 -29.06
N GLY A 644 33.00 -2.87 -28.81
CA GLY A 644 32.58 -1.70 -29.59
C GLY A 644 31.69 -2.00 -30.79
N ARG A 645 31.45 -3.28 -31.13
CA ARG A 645 30.53 -3.64 -32.23
C ARG A 645 29.08 -3.29 -31.88
N PRO A 646 28.27 -2.82 -32.84
CA PRO A 646 26.85 -2.57 -32.60
C PRO A 646 26.08 -3.87 -32.33
N TRP A 647 25.02 -3.76 -31.55
CA TRP A 647 24.08 -4.84 -31.23
C TRP A 647 22.65 -4.42 -31.59
N SER A 648 21.84 -5.37 -32.04
CA SER A 648 20.42 -5.15 -32.30
C SER A 648 19.60 -6.41 -32.04
N GLY A 649 18.41 -6.25 -31.47
CA GLY A 649 17.45 -7.33 -31.29
C GLY A 649 17.80 -8.33 -30.17
N PRO A 650 17.13 -9.50 -30.16
CA PRO A 650 17.34 -10.54 -29.15
C PRO A 650 18.64 -11.33 -29.36
N GLY A 651 19.14 -11.96 -28.30
CA GLY A 651 20.34 -12.79 -28.31
C GLY A 651 21.14 -12.72 -27.00
N THR A 652 22.26 -13.43 -26.94
CA THR A 652 23.15 -13.41 -25.75
C THR A 652 24.51 -12.83 -26.10
N GLY A 653 24.94 -11.78 -25.39
CA GLY A 653 26.17 -11.04 -25.70
C GLY A 653 26.87 -10.48 -24.46
N ASP A 654 28.15 -10.14 -24.62
CA ASP A 654 28.89 -9.34 -23.64
C ASP A 654 28.63 -7.85 -23.92
N LEU A 655 27.47 -7.39 -23.47
CA LEU A 655 26.97 -6.04 -23.75
C LEU A 655 27.69 -5.03 -22.87
N HIS A 656 27.99 -3.87 -23.44
CA HIS A 656 28.44 -2.69 -22.71
C HIS A 656 27.25 -1.81 -22.32
N TRP A 657 26.32 -1.64 -23.25
CA TRP A 657 25.03 -1.00 -23.00
C TRP A 657 23.95 -1.55 -23.95
N LEU A 658 22.70 -1.40 -23.53
CA LEU A 658 21.50 -1.74 -24.28
C LEU A 658 20.50 -0.59 -24.14
N ARG A 659 19.69 -0.36 -25.17
CA ARG A 659 18.59 0.59 -25.18
C ARG A 659 17.34 -0.09 -25.73
N TYR A 660 16.28 -0.05 -24.93
CA TYR A 660 14.94 -0.37 -25.35
C TYR A 660 14.17 0.94 -25.60
N ALA A 661 13.49 1.05 -26.74
CA ALA A 661 12.65 2.19 -27.03
C ALA A 661 11.30 1.75 -27.60
N ASN A 662 10.23 2.31 -27.07
CA ASN A 662 8.88 2.19 -27.59
C ASN A 662 8.53 3.54 -28.25
N THR A 663 8.70 3.61 -29.57
CA THR A 663 8.51 4.85 -30.32
C THR A 663 7.03 5.22 -30.45
N THR A 664 6.12 4.24 -30.41
CA THR A 664 4.67 4.49 -30.36
C THR A 664 4.29 5.30 -29.12
N ARG A 665 4.97 5.04 -28.00
CA ARG A 665 4.70 5.69 -26.70
C ARG A 665 5.66 6.83 -26.37
N GLY A 666 6.68 7.07 -27.20
CA GLY A 666 7.69 8.09 -26.95
C GLY A 666 8.55 7.82 -25.71
N THR A 667 8.72 6.55 -25.31
CA THR A 667 9.48 6.17 -24.12
C THR A 667 10.74 5.39 -24.48
N SER A 668 11.78 5.52 -23.66
CA SER A 668 12.96 4.68 -23.77
C SER A 668 13.64 4.45 -22.42
N LEU A 669 14.39 3.35 -22.35
CA LEU A 669 15.17 2.98 -21.19
C LEU A 669 16.51 2.42 -21.65
N GLY A 670 17.57 2.89 -21.01
CA GLY A 670 18.91 2.37 -21.21
C GLY A 670 19.35 1.48 -20.06
N TYR A 671 20.24 0.56 -20.38
CA TYR A 671 20.91 -0.34 -19.47
C TYR A 671 22.41 -0.22 -19.72
N VAL A 672 23.19 0.08 -18.69
CA VAL A 672 24.65 0.09 -18.76
C VAL A 672 25.16 -1.10 -17.94
N PHE A 673 25.99 -1.94 -18.55
CA PHE A 673 26.55 -3.11 -17.89
C PHE A 673 27.97 -2.80 -17.44
N LEU A 674 28.12 -2.46 -16.16
CA LEU A 674 29.40 -2.03 -15.59
C LEU A 674 30.33 -3.24 -15.44
N ASP A 675 29.84 -4.30 -14.82
CA ASP A 675 30.53 -5.59 -14.66
C ASP A 675 29.49 -6.71 -14.58
N THR A 676 29.31 -7.45 -15.66
CA THR A 676 28.34 -8.54 -15.72
C THR A 676 28.88 -9.71 -16.54
N PRO A 677 28.45 -10.95 -16.26
CA PRO A 677 28.50 -12.02 -17.25
C PRO A 677 27.73 -11.65 -18.53
N ARG A 678 27.77 -12.55 -19.53
CA ARG A 678 26.99 -12.39 -20.76
C ARG A 678 25.50 -12.22 -20.44
N VAL A 679 24.88 -11.25 -21.10
CA VAL A 679 23.50 -10.84 -20.92
C VAL A 679 22.66 -11.46 -22.04
N ARG A 680 21.53 -12.06 -21.68
CA ARG A 680 20.50 -12.54 -22.60
C ARG A 680 19.43 -11.47 -22.76
N VAL A 681 19.09 -11.16 -24.00
CA VAL A 681 18.01 -10.25 -24.37
C VAL A 681 16.97 -11.05 -25.15
N ALA A 682 15.72 -11.01 -24.69
CA ALA A 682 14.58 -11.66 -25.32
C ALA A 682 13.49 -10.62 -25.60
N LEU A 683 12.69 -10.86 -26.64
CA LEU A 683 11.54 -10.05 -27.00
C LEU A 683 10.44 -11.00 -27.47
N ASP A 684 9.63 -11.46 -26.52
CA ASP A 684 8.68 -12.56 -26.72
C ASP A 684 7.25 -12.02 -26.77
N GLU A 685 6.42 -12.54 -27.66
CA GLU A 685 4.98 -12.31 -27.61
C GLU A 685 4.33 -13.34 -26.67
N VAL A 686 3.67 -12.85 -25.61
CA VAL A 686 3.07 -13.70 -24.58
C VAL A 686 1.58 -13.47 -24.53
N THR A 687 0.81 -14.55 -24.72
CA THR A 687 -0.65 -14.55 -24.54
C THR A 687 -1.05 -15.45 -23.37
N ARG A 688 -1.68 -14.90 -22.33
CA ARG A 688 -2.18 -15.65 -21.17
C ARG A 688 -3.51 -15.09 -20.67
N SER A 689 -4.30 -15.94 -20.02
CA SER A 689 -5.55 -15.52 -19.36
C SER A 689 -5.26 -14.84 -18.02
N ARG A 690 -5.99 -13.76 -17.70
CA ARG A 690 -5.96 -13.10 -16.38
C ARG A 690 -6.35 -14.03 -15.22
N ARG A 691 -6.96 -15.19 -15.50
CA ARG A 691 -7.22 -16.23 -14.48
C ARG A 691 -5.94 -16.81 -13.88
N VAL A 692 -4.82 -16.73 -14.59
CA VAL A 692 -3.54 -17.29 -14.13
C VAL A 692 -3.01 -16.60 -12.86
N VAL A 693 -3.42 -15.34 -12.61
CA VAL A 693 -3.02 -14.58 -11.42
C VAL A 693 -4.09 -14.52 -10.34
N ARG A 694 -5.35 -14.79 -10.68
CA ARG A 694 -6.48 -14.74 -9.73
C ARG A 694 -7.64 -15.58 -10.21
N THR A 695 -8.10 -16.51 -9.37
CA THR A 695 -9.16 -17.48 -9.72
C THR A 695 -10.48 -16.82 -10.09
N ALA A 696 -10.81 -15.70 -9.43
CA ALA A 696 -12.04 -14.93 -9.65
C ALA A 696 -12.00 -14.02 -10.88
N ASN A 697 -10.86 -13.84 -11.55
CA ASN A 697 -10.82 -13.05 -12.77
C ASN A 697 -11.63 -13.74 -13.88
N PRO A 698 -12.26 -12.97 -14.79
CA PRO A 698 -12.84 -13.54 -16.00
C PRO A 698 -11.75 -14.22 -16.85
N ASP A 699 -12.16 -15.17 -17.68
CA ASP A 699 -11.25 -15.83 -18.63
C ASP A 699 -10.95 -14.90 -19.81
N THR A 700 -10.12 -13.88 -19.55
CA THR A 700 -9.76 -12.84 -20.53
C THR A 700 -8.31 -13.04 -20.93
N ALA A 701 -8.10 -13.42 -22.19
CA ALA A 701 -6.77 -13.49 -22.79
C ALA A 701 -6.18 -12.09 -22.95
N VAL A 702 -4.92 -11.95 -22.59
CA VAL A 702 -4.12 -10.72 -22.71
C VAL A 702 -2.85 -11.08 -23.48
N THR A 703 -2.55 -10.30 -24.51
CA THR A 703 -1.34 -10.45 -25.32
C THR A 703 -0.44 -9.23 -25.14
N ARG A 704 0.84 -9.45 -24.84
CA ARG A 704 1.87 -8.39 -24.71
C ARG A 704 3.16 -8.84 -25.36
N THR A 705 3.92 -7.90 -25.91
CA THR A 705 5.34 -8.11 -26.20
C THR A 705 6.13 -7.87 -24.92
N VAL A 706 6.93 -8.85 -24.50
CA VAL A 706 7.71 -8.84 -23.26
C VAL A 706 9.19 -8.82 -23.60
N LEU A 707 9.85 -7.69 -23.33
CA LEU A 707 11.31 -7.62 -23.25
C LEU A 707 11.77 -8.31 -21.98
N GLY A 708 12.73 -9.22 -22.08
CA GLY A 708 13.46 -9.76 -20.94
C GLY A 708 14.96 -9.50 -21.08
N VAL A 709 15.58 -8.88 -20.09
CA VAL A 709 17.03 -8.71 -20.00
C VAL A 709 17.52 -9.51 -18.81
N THR A 710 18.19 -10.64 -19.04
CA THR A 710 18.58 -11.59 -17.99
C THR A 710 20.06 -11.94 -18.01
N VAL A 711 20.57 -12.34 -16.85
CA VAL A 711 21.87 -12.99 -16.71
C VAL A 711 21.64 -14.36 -16.08
N ASP A 712 22.01 -15.38 -16.83
CA ASP A 712 21.71 -16.77 -16.51
C ASP A 712 22.97 -17.47 -15.95
N ARG A 713 22.79 -18.28 -14.91
CA ARG A 713 23.82 -19.08 -14.26
C ARG A 713 23.45 -20.55 -14.35
N ALA A 714 24.35 -21.36 -14.90
CA ALA A 714 24.16 -22.80 -14.99
C ALA A 714 24.12 -23.45 -13.60
N ALA A 715 23.46 -24.61 -13.50
CA ALA A 715 23.46 -25.43 -12.29
C ALA A 715 24.89 -25.78 -11.86
N GLY A 716 25.17 -25.74 -10.56
CA GLY A 716 26.49 -25.97 -9.98
C GLY A 716 27.54 -24.88 -10.26
N ALA A 717 27.19 -23.79 -10.95
CA ALA A 717 28.11 -22.67 -11.14
C ALA A 717 28.35 -21.94 -9.80
N GLY A 718 29.61 -21.55 -9.55
CA GLY A 718 29.94 -20.73 -8.39
C GLY A 718 29.22 -19.36 -8.38
N PRO A 719 29.09 -18.73 -7.20
CA PRO A 719 28.37 -17.47 -7.05
C PRO A 719 28.98 -16.37 -7.93
N ALA A 720 28.12 -15.54 -8.50
CA ALA A 720 28.51 -14.45 -9.39
C ALA A 720 28.31 -13.07 -8.75
N CYS A 721 28.98 -12.08 -9.33
CA CYS A 721 28.72 -10.67 -9.08
C CYS A 721 28.20 -10.02 -10.37
N LEU A 722 27.32 -9.03 -10.21
CA LEU A 722 26.73 -8.25 -11.28
C LEU A 722 26.67 -6.77 -10.85
N ALA A 723 27.02 -5.87 -11.77
CA ALA A 723 26.93 -4.43 -11.62
C ALA A 723 26.35 -3.83 -12.90
N TYR A 724 25.21 -3.15 -12.79
CA TYR A 724 24.55 -2.51 -13.93
C TYR A 724 23.86 -1.21 -13.49
N ALA A 725 23.52 -0.35 -14.45
CA ALA A 725 22.74 0.85 -14.21
C ALA A 725 21.53 0.92 -15.15
N LEU A 726 20.38 1.31 -14.59
CA LEU A 726 19.19 1.68 -15.35
C LEU A 726 19.23 3.19 -15.60
N VAL A 727 19.06 3.61 -16.85
CA VAL A 727 19.10 5.03 -17.25
C VAL A 727 17.78 5.38 -17.94
N PRO A 728 16.78 5.88 -17.19
CA PRO A 728 15.46 6.23 -17.73
C PRO A 728 15.58 7.30 -18.82
N ASN A 729 14.70 7.23 -19.83
CA ASN A 729 14.66 8.20 -20.95
C ASN A 729 15.98 8.32 -21.74
N ALA A 730 16.85 7.31 -21.67
CA ALA A 730 18.19 7.40 -22.24
C ALA A 730 18.21 7.49 -23.78
N ALA A 731 19.02 8.42 -24.28
CA ALA A 731 19.54 8.41 -25.65
C ALA A 731 20.84 7.59 -25.73
N GLU A 732 21.18 7.05 -26.91
CA GLU A 732 22.42 6.29 -27.08
C GLU A 732 23.69 7.08 -26.72
N ALA A 733 23.71 8.39 -27.03
CA ALA A 733 24.84 9.25 -26.70
C ALA A 733 25.08 9.33 -25.18
N ALA A 734 24.00 9.35 -24.38
CA ALA A 734 24.09 9.31 -22.92
C ALA A 734 24.67 7.96 -22.46
N LEU A 735 24.21 6.84 -23.01
CA LEU A 735 24.72 5.51 -22.65
C LEU A 735 26.20 5.34 -22.98
N ARG A 736 26.66 5.86 -24.13
CA ARG A 736 28.09 5.89 -24.50
C ARG A 736 28.95 6.77 -23.59
N SER A 737 28.37 7.68 -22.81
CA SER A 737 29.14 8.48 -21.85
C SER A 737 29.53 7.67 -20.61
N TYR A 738 28.68 6.74 -20.17
CA TYR A 738 28.98 5.83 -19.05
C TYR A 738 30.09 4.84 -19.36
N THR A 739 30.31 4.55 -20.64
CA THR A 739 31.31 3.57 -21.10
C THR A 739 32.73 4.12 -21.21
N ARG A 740 32.93 5.42 -20.96
CA ARG A 740 34.25 6.05 -21.06
C ARG A 740 35.05 5.82 -19.78
N HIS A 741 36.38 5.84 -19.90
CA HIS A 741 37.28 5.71 -18.75
C HIS A 741 37.06 6.80 -17.67
N ASP A 742 36.55 7.95 -18.07
CA ASP A 742 36.20 9.12 -17.27
C ASP A 742 34.67 9.27 -17.12
N GLY A 743 33.93 8.15 -17.24
CA GLY A 743 32.49 8.10 -17.01
C GLY A 743 32.12 8.51 -15.58
N PRO A 744 30.84 8.84 -15.32
CA PRO A 744 30.41 9.40 -14.03
C PRO A 744 30.50 8.40 -12.86
N LEU A 745 30.55 7.10 -13.14
CA LEU A 745 30.40 6.03 -12.14
C LEU A 745 31.69 5.23 -11.93
N THR A 746 32.05 5.04 -10.66
CA THR A 746 33.10 4.10 -10.24
C THR A 746 32.53 3.10 -9.24
N VAL A 747 32.66 1.80 -9.53
CA VAL A 747 32.34 0.71 -8.59
C VAL A 747 33.58 0.40 -7.75
N HIS A 748 33.53 0.69 -6.45
CA HIS A 748 34.67 0.48 -5.54
C HIS A 748 34.69 -0.92 -4.94
N ALA A 749 33.51 -1.51 -4.72
CA ALA A 749 33.37 -2.85 -4.19
C ALA A 749 32.02 -3.45 -4.63
N ASN A 750 32.03 -4.73 -4.97
CA ASN A 750 30.82 -5.53 -5.14
C ASN A 750 31.06 -6.93 -4.58
N THR A 751 30.89 -7.07 -3.27
CA THR A 751 31.10 -8.33 -2.54
C THR A 751 29.92 -8.58 -1.60
N PRO A 752 29.74 -9.81 -1.09
CA PRO A 752 28.69 -10.10 -0.11
C PRO A 752 28.89 -9.35 1.23
N ARG A 753 30.08 -8.76 1.46
CA ARG A 753 30.39 -7.99 2.68
C ARG A 753 30.16 -6.50 2.54
N LEU A 754 30.44 -5.96 1.35
CA LEU A 754 30.49 -4.53 1.06
C LEU A 754 30.18 -4.29 -0.42
N GLN A 755 29.28 -3.35 -0.66
CA GLN A 755 28.94 -2.82 -1.98
C GLN A 755 29.05 -1.29 -1.95
N ALA A 756 29.84 -0.72 -2.85
CA ALA A 756 30.09 0.72 -2.84
C ALA A 756 30.34 1.30 -4.23
N VAL A 757 29.81 2.49 -4.46
CA VAL A 757 29.92 3.24 -5.71
C VAL A 757 30.25 4.71 -5.43
N THR A 758 30.87 5.38 -6.40
CA THR A 758 30.97 6.85 -6.42
C THR A 758 30.43 7.38 -7.73
N HIS A 759 29.63 8.45 -7.63
CA HIS A 759 29.27 9.29 -8.74
C HIS A 759 30.13 10.57 -8.70
N GLU A 760 31.07 10.69 -9.64
CA GLU A 760 32.07 11.77 -9.68
C GLU A 760 31.43 13.15 -9.90
N GLY A 761 30.50 13.24 -10.85
CA GLY A 761 29.73 14.48 -11.10
C GLY A 761 28.96 14.98 -9.87
N LEU A 762 28.34 14.09 -9.09
CA LEU A 762 27.60 14.48 -7.89
C LEU A 762 28.49 14.70 -6.66
N GLY A 763 29.76 14.27 -6.71
CA GLY A 763 30.64 14.18 -5.55
C GLY A 763 30.10 13.23 -4.48
N LEU A 764 29.36 12.19 -4.89
CA LEU A 764 28.58 11.34 -4.01
C LEU A 764 29.18 9.94 -3.94
N THR A 765 29.58 9.52 -2.75
CA THR A 765 30.00 8.15 -2.44
C THR A 765 28.86 7.46 -1.67
N ALA A 766 28.47 6.27 -2.09
CA ALA A 766 27.46 5.46 -1.44
C ALA A 766 28.03 4.08 -1.10
N ALA A 767 27.77 3.58 0.11
CA ALA A 767 28.25 2.29 0.57
C ALA A 767 27.21 1.58 1.44
N ASN A 768 27.00 0.29 1.17
CA ASN A 768 26.25 -0.63 2.00
C ASN A 768 27.19 -1.73 2.50
N THR A 769 27.21 -1.93 3.82
CA THR A 769 27.96 -3.00 4.48
C THR A 769 27.00 -4.01 5.08
N PHE A 770 27.32 -5.29 4.97
CA PHE A 770 26.36 -6.37 5.27
C PHE A 770 26.76 -7.23 6.45
N THR A 771 28.06 -7.31 6.77
CA THR A 771 28.58 -8.18 7.84
C THR A 771 29.09 -7.37 9.04
N PRO A 772 29.24 -7.99 10.22
CA PRO A 772 30.02 -7.43 11.32
C PRO A 772 31.46 -7.09 10.92
N GLY A 773 32.11 -6.31 11.78
CA GLY A 773 33.51 -5.91 11.64
C GLY A 773 33.73 -4.69 10.75
N ARG A 774 35.01 -4.38 10.51
CA ARG A 774 35.44 -3.18 9.80
C ARG A 774 35.37 -3.35 8.28
N HIS A 775 34.89 -2.31 7.61
CA HIS A 775 34.83 -2.20 6.14
C HIS A 775 35.46 -0.89 5.69
N GLU A 776 36.28 -0.93 4.64
CA GLU A 776 37.01 0.22 4.10
C GLU A 776 36.71 0.39 2.62
N THR A 777 36.35 1.60 2.19
CA THR A 777 36.06 1.90 0.78
C THR A 777 36.05 3.41 0.53
N ALA A 778 36.53 3.86 -0.63
CA ALA A 778 36.32 5.24 -1.13
C ALA A 778 36.53 6.37 -0.08
N GLY A 779 37.57 6.26 0.75
CA GLY A 779 37.86 7.24 1.80
C GLY A 779 36.90 7.19 3.02
N LEU A 780 36.24 6.05 3.24
CA LEU A 780 35.32 5.77 4.33
C LEU A 780 35.71 4.46 5.04
N ARG A 781 35.55 4.46 6.36
CA ARG A 781 35.49 3.24 7.17
C ARG A 781 34.09 3.15 7.80
N VAL A 782 33.48 1.97 7.73
CA VAL A 782 32.17 1.70 8.33
C VAL A 782 32.27 0.45 9.22
N GLU A 783 31.78 0.54 10.45
CA GLU A 783 31.81 -0.55 11.42
C GLU A 783 30.49 -1.34 11.44
N GLY A 784 30.54 -2.58 10.96
CA GLY A 784 29.44 -3.52 10.85
C GLY A 784 28.41 -3.17 9.75
N PRO A 785 27.21 -3.79 9.77
CA PRO A 785 26.16 -3.51 8.79
C PRO A 785 25.62 -2.08 8.86
N ALA A 786 25.53 -1.39 7.73
CA ALA A 786 25.02 -0.02 7.61
C ALA A 786 24.76 0.37 6.14
N SER A 787 23.98 1.43 5.95
CA SER A 787 23.87 2.15 4.67
C SER A 787 24.34 3.59 4.85
N VAL A 788 25.28 4.04 4.00
CA VAL A 788 25.97 5.33 4.14
C VAL A 788 26.01 6.06 2.80
N LEU A 789 25.66 7.34 2.82
CA LEU A 789 25.84 8.28 1.71
C LEU A 789 26.72 9.43 2.18
N VAL A 790 27.73 9.79 1.39
CA VAL A 790 28.62 10.93 1.65
C VAL A 790 28.71 11.79 0.40
N ARG A 791 28.23 13.03 0.49
CA ARG A 791 28.38 14.03 -0.56
C ARG A 791 29.45 15.03 -0.18
N ARG A 792 30.47 15.15 -1.02
CA ARG A 792 31.56 16.14 -0.88
C ARG A 792 31.34 17.22 -1.94
N GLY A 793 31.39 18.49 -1.52
CA GLY A 793 31.36 19.58 -2.48
C GLY A 793 32.61 19.62 -3.36
N ARG A 794 32.50 20.27 -4.52
CA ARG A 794 33.53 20.25 -5.56
C ARG A 794 34.69 21.20 -5.25
N ARG A 795 34.49 22.22 -4.39
CA ARG A 795 35.52 23.21 -4.04
C ARG A 795 36.05 22.98 -2.64
N HIS A 796 37.30 23.38 -2.44
CA HIS A 796 37.91 23.35 -1.11
C HIS A 796 37.14 24.27 -0.14
N GLY A 797 36.58 23.68 0.92
CA GLY A 797 35.80 24.40 1.94
C GLY A 797 34.28 24.27 1.79
N ASP A 798 33.82 23.61 0.71
CA ASP A 798 32.43 23.21 0.59
C ASP A 798 32.04 22.21 1.70
N PRO A 799 30.77 22.24 2.15
CA PRO A 799 30.31 21.32 3.17
C PRO A 799 30.34 19.86 2.69
N VAL A 800 30.61 18.95 3.63
CA VAL A 800 30.44 17.51 3.45
C VAL A 800 29.15 17.10 4.15
N THR A 801 28.21 16.49 3.42
CA THR A 801 26.98 15.98 4.02
C THR A 801 26.99 14.46 4.04
N VAL A 802 26.55 13.89 5.15
CA VAL A 802 26.53 12.44 5.38
C VAL A 802 25.14 12.02 5.82
N ALA A 803 24.66 10.89 5.30
CA ALA A 803 23.51 10.17 5.84
C ALA A 803 23.93 8.77 6.23
N VAL A 804 23.47 8.30 7.39
CA VAL A 804 23.71 6.96 7.92
C VAL A 804 22.39 6.34 8.33
N ALA A 805 22.18 5.08 7.99
CA ALA A 805 21.05 4.28 8.45
C ALA A 805 21.51 2.87 8.85
N ASP A 806 20.76 2.23 9.74
CA ASP A 806 20.88 0.80 10.04
C ASP A 806 19.79 0.00 9.29
N PRO A 807 20.12 -0.72 8.20
CA PRO A 807 19.17 -1.56 7.48
C PRO A 807 18.69 -2.79 8.26
N THR A 808 19.29 -3.11 9.41
CA THR A 808 18.85 -4.25 10.22
C THR A 808 17.78 -3.85 11.24
N THR A 809 17.68 -2.56 11.57
CA THR A 809 16.82 -1.99 12.62
C THR A 809 17.10 -2.57 14.03
N GLN A 810 18.28 -3.16 14.23
CA GLN A 810 18.62 -3.88 15.46
C GLN A 810 19.78 -3.25 16.22
N ARG A 811 20.57 -2.40 15.57
CA ARG A 811 21.80 -1.87 16.14
C ARG A 811 21.57 -0.66 17.03
N ASP A 812 22.33 -0.62 18.11
CA ASP A 812 22.35 0.55 18.99
C ASP A 812 23.07 1.73 18.34
N THR A 813 24.26 1.48 17.80
CA THR A 813 25.09 2.51 17.17
C THR A 813 25.73 2.00 15.89
N VAL A 814 25.83 2.90 14.90
CA VAL A 814 26.66 2.75 13.70
C VAL A 814 27.81 3.75 13.77
N THR A 815 29.04 3.27 13.59
CA THR A 815 30.24 4.13 13.55
C THR A 815 30.76 4.26 12.13
N VAL A 816 30.97 5.49 11.68
CA VAL A 816 31.56 5.83 10.38
C VAL A 816 32.76 6.73 10.60
N LEU A 817 33.89 6.45 9.94
CA LEU A 817 35.05 7.33 9.89
C LEU A 817 35.24 7.82 8.46
N LEU A 818 35.20 9.14 8.29
CA LEU A 818 35.55 9.83 7.06
C LEU A 818 37.06 10.07 7.06
N HIS A 819 37.79 9.43 6.16
CA HIS A 819 39.24 9.66 6.03
C HIS A 819 39.54 11.03 5.42
N GLY A 820 40.66 11.61 5.82
CA GLY A 820 41.17 12.89 5.31
C GLY A 820 41.35 13.92 6.41
N ARG A 821 41.11 15.20 6.09
CA ARG A 821 41.23 16.28 7.07
C ARG A 821 40.16 16.15 8.16
N PRO A 822 40.46 16.44 9.43
CA PRO A 822 39.43 16.58 10.46
C PRO A 822 38.47 17.70 10.09
N LEU A 823 37.17 17.43 10.15
CA LEU A 823 36.09 18.37 9.86
C LEU A 823 35.40 18.80 11.14
N SER A 824 34.69 19.93 11.06
CA SER A 824 33.88 20.49 12.15
C SER A 824 32.42 20.20 11.87
N GLU A 825 31.63 19.94 12.91
CA GLU A 825 30.18 19.91 12.78
C GLU A 825 29.64 21.32 12.43
N VAL A 826 28.73 21.36 11.45
CA VAL A 826 27.93 22.55 11.13
C VAL A 826 26.50 22.36 11.65
N THR A 827 25.88 21.24 11.31
CA THR A 827 24.56 20.82 11.81
C THR A 827 24.50 19.30 11.83
N ALA A 828 23.90 18.71 12.86
CA ALA A 828 23.69 17.27 12.95
C ALA A 828 22.29 16.94 13.49
N ASP A 829 21.76 15.78 13.11
CA ASP A 829 20.64 15.19 13.86
C ASP A 829 21.09 14.90 15.31
N PRO A 830 20.20 15.03 16.31
CA PRO A 830 20.58 14.89 17.73
C PRO A 830 21.24 13.55 18.11
N GLN A 831 20.99 12.51 17.33
CA GLN A 831 21.57 11.17 17.50
C GLN A 831 22.98 11.01 16.91
N VAL A 832 23.54 12.04 16.27
CA VAL A 832 24.87 11.97 15.64
C VAL A 832 25.89 12.73 16.50
N ARG A 833 26.93 12.01 16.93
CA ARG A 833 28.08 12.59 17.62
C ARG A 833 29.28 12.66 16.68
N VAL A 834 29.80 13.86 16.49
CA VAL A 834 30.98 14.13 15.64
C VAL A 834 32.24 14.24 16.51
N THR A 835 33.27 13.46 16.19
CA THR A 835 34.57 13.52 16.88
C THR A 835 35.71 13.62 15.86
N ARG A 836 36.58 14.62 16.03
CA ARG A 836 37.81 14.73 15.25
C ARG A 836 38.81 13.69 15.74
N VAL A 837 39.40 12.94 14.82
CA VAL A 837 40.40 11.91 15.14
C VAL A 837 41.62 12.06 14.22
N HIS A 838 42.72 11.42 14.58
CA HIS A 838 43.89 11.40 13.70
C HIS A 838 43.51 10.74 12.35
N GLY A 839 43.78 11.43 11.25
CA GLY A 839 43.49 10.95 9.89
C GLY A 839 42.03 11.09 9.43
N GLY A 840 41.13 11.74 10.19
CA GLY A 840 39.76 11.93 9.73
C GLY A 840 38.75 12.48 10.73
N THR A 841 37.47 12.23 10.45
CA THR A 841 36.32 12.61 11.28
C THR A 841 35.47 11.37 11.57
N ARG A 842 35.32 11.04 12.86
CA ARG A 842 34.48 9.93 13.33
C ARG A 842 33.07 10.42 13.61
N LEU A 843 32.08 9.66 13.15
CA LEU A 843 30.66 9.80 13.42
C LEU A 843 30.23 8.56 14.20
N ASP A 844 29.69 8.76 15.40
CA ASP A 844 28.94 7.73 16.12
C ASP A 844 27.46 8.11 16.03
N VAL A 845 26.66 7.22 15.49
CA VAL A 845 25.26 7.46 15.14
C VAL A 845 24.37 6.49 15.91
N ASP A 846 23.56 6.99 16.83
CA ASP A 846 22.67 6.16 17.63
C ASP A 846 21.43 5.79 16.81
N THR A 847 21.34 4.52 16.40
CA THR A 847 20.35 4.01 15.44
C THR A 847 19.20 3.25 16.07
N ARG A 848 19.27 2.90 17.36
CA ARG A 848 18.15 2.25 18.07
C ARG A 848 16.92 3.17 18.05
N HIS A 849 15.72 2.60 17.92
CA HIS A 849 14.46 3.36 17.92
C HIS A 849 14.32 4.36 16.76
N THR A 850 15.16 4.22 15.72
CA THR A 850 15.03 4.98 14.48
C THR A 850 14.32 4.21 13.36
N TYR A 851 14.14 2.88 13.52
CA TYR A 851 13.50 1.99 12.55
C TYR A 851 14.14 2.07 11.15
N GLY A 852 15.45 2.27 11.11
CA GLY A 852 16.20 2.42 9.87
C GLY A 852 16.10 3.81 9.24
N ARG A 853 15.51 4.81 9.91
CA ARG A 853 15.54 6.20 9.44
C ARG A 853 16.98 6.67 9.21
N SER A 854 17.17 7.46 8.16
CA SER A 854 18.47 8.12 7.91
C SER A 854 18.73 9.23 8.91
N LEU A 855 19.90 9.22 9.52
CA LEU A 855 20.42 10.27 10.39
C LEU A 855 21.52 11.02 9.64
N THR A 856 21.46 12.34 9.68
CA THR A 856 22.24 13.21 8.80
C THR A 856 23.14 14.17 9.57
N VAL A 857 24.26 14.52 8.96
CA VAL A 857 25.20 15.53 9.46
C VAL A 857 25.81 16.32 8.31
N THR A 858 26.04 17.60 8.54
CA THR A 858 26.78 18.51 7.67
C THR A 858 28.05 18.95 8.38
N LEU A 859 29.19 18.83 7.70
CA LEU A 859 30.53 19.06 8.21
C LEU A 859 31.30 20.06 7.34
N ARG A 860 32.32 20.73 7.89
CA ARG A 860 33.24 21.63 7.14
C ARG A 860 34.70 21.54 7.58
#